data_AF-A0A563CTF5-F1
#
_entry.id   AF-A0A563CTF5-F1
#
_cell.length_a   1.000
_cell.length_b   1.000
_cell.length_c   1.000
_cell.angle_alpha   90.00
_cell.angle_beta   90.00
_cell.angle_gamma   90.00
#
_symmetry.space_group_name_H-M   'P 1'
#
loop_
_entity.id
_entity.type
_entity.pdbx_description
1 polymer ?
#
loop_
_entity_poly.entity_id
_entity_poly.type
_entity_poly.pdbx_seq_one_letter_code
_entity_poly.pdbx_strand_id
1 'polypeptide(L)'
;MESAQQESNSYDLSNDKQDDDWAPANTSAEIDLSDLSSIWLKLGGLATAFTDRPKEENQTEQVELSDDQGGSISSLDDLIAATLTPEQQQETREVATELIEAIIEDEELASKELADKLMAMEQTTRDYAIKQALDLSQNEYAREPDELDAEVGYFGDMTINRVTDFMTDHRLFLENYDGLAETTVLFLEKLPDFPMSVDEPSYAYFVNGVLNDEKMSKQVKSVLKKRKSELDVSTISQSIIIDKFKLELRDTRNLADFAKGLKNIGYDIASNDTFIEDCVDNSVIDDFHPDAIPLQDNLYRAGLINDDNIGRLYDQLIKEYSKCGSRRGMNGISLSLCPDSKAARYWRQFQMTSQIGIISPSDHGITSELHIHSFRDLLDCVDQKYSNKDFSKFFEDGIPSQQYYDRLQSSPLLTNDEEVGKFISCLGDMPLTPEIYNMLGQSQTKALDMYKEWCKKGAPSTFLGLASQHSITGIDYLIDLIHKADSFLGKYPLANLAHRESVINAHVQGKDSILGEEYFGDLVLYNCRADQMLSTMDDESIEVVRRHLDTLSRFNLFDGDRARMVNYAVLTEYSGRVGPLFDELATVDELDEATRNSLNLVLRTRNKFGIKTVEELKNYRAVIAERATGDLVSNYVGDACRAISFIMLSDFDGYDLSCFDLDTLGRRHVLSPDDVAVINLFCQINPINFGLKYDDWRDMYIPPDRPKKEISNGEATEKLLRIIADSPLCVPVEDESGVAKITKIEGSASDLISKLRHYITDDWNKSLIDLEATGEGIEHLTIEEGSSDGAIEVVKLTGAPFKMLSHTIYGQYINPDVYRALLKDPSIWNTAQGSATISTSCIDEKHYSNYLRVGSDEASRVLLGFNHIQPGGIVAMAPNDGYLRGSLKTEMGGVEFNTCDGLMHRFDQVKRLHSKYYSYNEVGLSRMSSEPEARNGRLQPSHIIVHGSSTDDINENSKKFARYFGAPITLIDDETYRKKYNADQD
;
A
#
# COMPACT_ATOMS: atom_id res chain seq x y z
N MET A 1 34.57 33.41 -36.76
CA MET A 1 34.77 32.20 -37.58
C MET A 1 33.42 31.52 -37.61
N GLU A 2 32.52 31.84 -38.54
CA GLU A 2 32.64 31.55 -39.99
C GLU A 2 32.91 30.05 -40.20
N SER A 3 31.95 29.23 -40.62
CA SER A 3 31.28 29.16 -41.94
C SER A 3 31.78 27.90 -42.66
N ALA A 4 31.04 27.14 -43.46
CA ALA A 4 29.60 27.11 -43.79
C ALA A 4 29.35 25.82 -44.62
N GLN A 5 28.26 25.77 -45.39
CA GLN A 5 27.91 24.76 -46.41
C GLN A 5 27.33 23.46 -45.82
N GLN A 6 26.01 23.24 -45.75
CA GLN A 6 24.84 23.81 -46.48
C GLN A 6 24.73 23.41 -47.96
N GLU A 7 23.77 22.52 -48.25
CA GLU A 7 22.92 22.40 -49.46
C GLU A 7 21.76 21.47 -49.01
N SER A 8 20.45 21.79 -49.03
CA SER A 8 19.58 22.55 -49.97
C SER A 8 19.35 21.79 -51.28
N ASN A 9 18.19 21.78 -51.95
CA ASN A 9 16.85 22.36 -51.71
C ASN A 9 15.86 21.79 -52.76
N SER A 10 14.54 21.86 -52.52
CA SER A 10 13.54 22.22 -53.56
C SER A 10 12.22 22.66 -52.93
N TYR A 11 11.77 23.92 -53.00
CA TYR A 11 11.28 24.74 -54.17
C TYR A 11 9.82 24.39 -54.55
N ASP A 12 8.92 25.30 -54.99
CA ASP A 12 8.93 26.76 -55.31
C ASP A 12 7.48 27.34 -55.19
N LEU A 13 7.12 28.63 -55.34
CA LEU A 13 7.64 29.96 -54.89
C LEU A 13 6.79 31.10 -55.54
N SER A 14 5.98 31.85 -54.79
CA SER A 14 5.52 33.21 -55.17
C SER A 14 5.03 34.02 -53.95
N ASN A 15 5.62 35.16 -53.51
CA ASN A 15 5.84 36.48 -54.15
C ASN A 15 4.53 37.20 -54.56
N ASP A 16 4.31 38.50 -54.31
CA ASP A 16 5.20 39.58 -53.79
C ASP A 16 4.38 40.80 -53.27
N LYS A 17 4.80 41.45 -52.17
CA LYS A 17 4.49 42.84 -51.69
C LYS A 17 3.01 43.21 -51.40
N GLN A 18 2.68 44.16 -50.51
CA GLN A 18 3.39 45.40 -50.12
C GLN A 18 3.01 45.85 -48.69
N ASP A 19 3.85 46.67 -48.04
CA ASP A 19 3.58 47.31 -46.73
C ASP A 19 2.37 48.28 -46.76
N ASP A 20 1.65 48.39 -45.64
CA ASP A 20 1.14 49.67 -45.12
C ASP A 20 0.74 49.53 -43.62
N ASP A 21 1.17 50.47 -42.78
CA ASP A 21 0.63 50.68 -41.43
C ASP A 21 -0.82 51.18 -41.53
N TRP A 22 -1.76 50.59 -40.78
CA TRP A 22 -2.93 51.30 -40.22
C TRP A 22 -3.66 50.45 -39.17
N ALA A 23 -4.06 51.08 -38.06
CA ALA A 23 -4.89 50.43 -37.05
C ALA A 23 -6.36 50.36 -37.51
N PRO A 24 -7.06 49.22 -37.35
CA PRO A 24 -8.51 49.19 -37.47
C PRO A 24 -9.14 49.78 -36.19
N ALA A 25 -10.15 50.62 -36.37
CA ALA A 25 -10.90 51.19 -35.26
C ALA A 25 -11.86 50.16 -34.65
N ASN A 26 -12.27 50.40 -33.40
CA ASN A 26 -13.48 49.80 -32.85
C ASN A 26 -14.67 50.09 -33.77
N THR A 27 -15.27 49.05 -34.33
CA THR A 27 -16.67 49.05 -34.76
C THR A 27 -17.36 47.88 -34.08
N SER A 28 -18.06 48.20 -33.00
CA SER A 28 -19.16 47.39 -32.49
C SER A 28 -20.18 47.19 -33.61
N ALA A 29 -20.33 45.94 -34.07
CA ALA A 29 -21.58 45.53 -34.69
C ALA A 29 -22.54 45.24 -33.53
N GLU A 30 -23.38 46.21 -33.17
CA GLU A 30 -24.60 45.90 -32.44
C GLU A 30 -25.40 44.92 -33.31
N ILE A 31 -25.83 43.80 -32.73
CA ILE A 31 -26.83 42.93 -33.37
C ILE A 31 -28.08 43.79 -33.56
N ASP A 32 -28.54 43.93 -34.81
CA ASP A 32 -29.66 44.81 -35.12
C ASP A 32 -30.98 44.15 -34.67
N LEU A 33 -31.38 44.48 -33.44
CA LEU A 33 -32.61 44.05 -32.77
C LEU A 33 -33.89 44.35 -33.58
N SER A 34 -33.81 45.07 -34.72
CA SER A 34 -34.95 45.34 -35.58
C SER A 34 -35.41 44.15 -36.44
N ASP A 35 -34.57 43.14 -36.72
CA ASP A 35 -35.00 41.97 -37.50
C ASP A 35 -35.88 41.00 -36.67
N LEU A 36 -35.57 40.82 -35.39
CA LEU A 36 -36.44 40.12 -34.41
C LEU A 36 -37.86 40.70 -34.40
N SER A 37 -37.99 42.03 -34.46
CA SER A 37 -39.28 42.73 -34.50
C SER A 37 -40.19 42.29 -35.66
N SER A 38 -39.62 41.78 -36.76
CA SER A 38 -40.40 41.30 -37.91
C SER A 38 -41.06 39.93 -37.69
N ILE A 39 -40.50 39.12 -36.80
CA ILE A 39 -41.03 37.83 -36.32
C ILE A 39 -42.11 38.11 -35.26
N TRP A 40 -41.80 38.94 -34.26
CA TRP A 40 -42.75 39.32 -33.21
C TRP A 40 -44.04 39.99 -33.75
N LEU A 41 -43.99 40.69 -34.88
CA LEU A 41 -45.16 41.26 -35.56
C LEU A 41 -46.09 40.21 -36.21
N LYS A 42 -45.62 38.99 -36.50
CA LYS A 42 -46.45 37.90 -37.04
C LYS A 42 -47.12 37.11 -35.92
N LEU A 43 -46.37 36.73 -34.88
CA LEU A 43 -46.92 36.09 -33.68
C LEU A 43 -48.01 36.93 -33.00
N GLY A 44 -47.81 38.26 -32.89
CA GLY A 44 -48.82 39.18 -32.34
C GLY A 44 -50.15 39.21 -33.11
N GLY A 45 -50.16 38.82 -34.39
CA GLY A 45 -51.37 38.70 -35.21
C GLY A 45 -52.23 37.47 -34.90
N LEU A 46 -51.68 36.46 -34.23
CA LEU A 46 -52.35 35.17 -33.99
C LEU A 46 -53.10 35.12 -32.65
N ALA A 47 -52.62 35.81 -31.62
CA ALA A 47 -53.28 35.92 -30.31
C ALA A 47 -54.69 36.56 -30.37
N THR A 48 -55.01 37.29 -31.45
CA THR A 48 -56.34 37.89 -31.66
C THR A 48 -57.34 36.98 -32.39
N ALA A 49 -56.93 35.79 -32.83
CA ALA A 49 -57.80 34.87 -33.58
C ALA A 49 -58.55 33.84 -32.71
N PHE A 50 -58.10 33.61 -31.47
CA PHE A 50 -58.61 32.53 -30.60
C PHE A 50 -59.64 32.96 -29.55
N THR A 51 -59.88 34.27 -29.35
CA THR A 51 -60.77 34.77 -28.29
C THR A 51 -62.27 34.74 -28.60
N ASP A 52 -62.68 34.50 -29.84
CA ASP A 52 -64.09 34.53 -30.27
C ASP A 52 -64.70 33.13 -30.51
N ARG A 53 -65.01 32.43 -29.41
CA ARG A 53 -66.10 31.43 -29.37
C ARG A 53 -66.98 31.62 -28.13
N PRO A 54 -68.32 31.49 -28.26
CA PRO A 54 -69.24 31.84 -27.19
C PRO A 54 -69.25 30.81 -26.05
N LYS A 55 -69.46 31.30 -24.83
CA LYS A 55 -69.74 30.49 -23.65
C LYS A 55 -71.14 29.87 -23.75
N GLU A 56 -71.27 28.58 -23.51
CA GLU A 56 -72.52 27.95 -23.05
C GLU A 56 -72.34 27.41 -21.62
N GLU A 57 -73.41 27.46 -20.83
CA GLU A 57 -73.38 27.23 -19.39
C GLU A 57 -73.62 25.77 -18.99
N ASN A 58 -73.09 25.42 -17.81
CA ASN A 58 -73.28 24.17 -17.06
C ASN A 58 -74.60 23.42 -17.29
N GLN A 59 -74.51 22.11 -17.56
CA GLN A 59 -75.34 21.12 -16.85
C GLN A 59 -74.50 19.94 -16.37
N THR A 60 -74.75 19.53 -15.13
CA THR A 60 -74.19 18.35 -14.47
C THR A 60 -74.91 17.08 -14.87
N GLU A 61 -74.18 16.02 -15.21
CA GLU A 61 -74.65 14.65 -14.98
C GLU A 61 -73.47 13.70 -14.72
N GLN A 62 -73.65 12.78 -13.76
CA GLN A 62 -72.69 11.71 -13.48
C GLN A 62 -72.92 10.57 -14.47
N VAL A 63 -71.85 10.09 -15.13
CA VAL A 63 -71.88 8.85 -15.88
C VAL A 63 -70.63 8.03 -15.54
N GLU A 64 -70.85 6.77 -15.16
CA GLU A 64 -69.80 5.78 -14.93
C GLU A 64 -69.07 5.48 -16.24
N LEU A 65 -67.74 5.58 -16.25
CA LEU A 65 -66.94 5.13 -17.38
C LEU A 65 -66.67 3.62 -17.23
N SER A 66 -67.46 2.83 -17.94
CA SER A 66 -67.15 1.43 -18.25
C SER A 66 -65.99 1.35 -19.24
N ASP A 67 -65.13 0.35 -19.06
CA ASP A 67 -64.06 0.04 -20.00
C ASP A 67 -64.54 -0.26 -21.44
N ASP A 68 -63.61 0.01 -22.36
CA ASP A 68 -63.46 -0.53 -23.72
C ASP A 68 -63.98 0.30 -24.92
N GLN A 69 -63.05 0.51 -25.85
CA GLN A 69 -63.13 1.08 -27.21
C GLN A 69 -63.52 2.56 -27.43
N GLY A 70 -62.51 3.36 -27.81
CA GLY A 70 -62.67 4.66 -28.48
C GLY A 70 -61.35 5.41 -28.58
N GLY A 71 -60.63 5.28 -29.71
CA GLY A 71 -59.31 5.91 -29.85
C GLY A 71 -59.40 7.41 -30.13
N SER A 72 -58.78 8.23 -29.28
CA SER A 72 -58.16 9.53 -29.62
C SER A 72 -57.59 10.21 -28.36
N ILE A 73 -56.31 10.00 -28.07
CA ILE A 73 -55.48 10.99 -27.36
C ILE A 73 -54.24 11.16 -28.24
N SER A 74 -54.17 12.33 -28.87
CA SER A 74 -53.10 12.81 -29.73
C SER A 74 -51.82 13.04 -28.92
N SER A 75 -50.65 12.67 -29.46
CA SER A 75 -49.39 13.22 -28.94
C SER A 75 -49.42 14.75 -29.00
N LEU A 76 -48.54 15.44 -28.25
CA LEU A 76 -48.43 16.89 -28.38
C LEU A 76 -48.18 17.28 -29.85
N ASP A 77 -47.40 16.49 -30.58
CA ASP A 77 -47.09 16.71 -32.00
C ASP A 77 -48.32 16.52 -32.92
N ASP A 78 -49.19 15.54 -32.64
CA ASP A 78 -50.47 15.37 -33.34
C ASP A 78 -51.44 16.55 -33.05
N LEU A 79 -51.44 17.06 -31.82
CA LEU A 79 -52.26 18.19 -31.40
C LEU A 79 -51.75 19.51 -32.01
N ILE A 80 -50.43 19.69 -32.09
CA ILE A 80 -49.76 20.79 -32.81
C ILE A 80 -50.07 20.74 -34.30
N ALA A 81 -49.96 19.57 -34.94
CA ALA A 81 -50.27 19.39 -36.36
C ALA A 81 -51.75 19.71 -36.70
N ALA A 82 -52.64 19.64 -35.71
CA ALA A 82 -54.04 20.04 -35.83
C ALA A 82 -54.32 21.53 -35.51
N THR A 83 -53.39 22.23 -34.83
CA THR A 83 -53.65 23.55 -34.21
C THR A 83 -52.75 24.68 -34.74
N LEU A 84 -51.50 24.39 -35.13
CA LEU A 84 -50.53 25.37 -35.62
C LEU A 84 -50.19 25.11 -37.10
N THR A 85 -50.13 26.15 -37.93
CA THR A 85 -49.65 26.01 -39.33
C THR A 85 -48.14 25.70 -39.37
N PRO A 86 -47.62 25.15 -40.48
CA PRO A 86 -46.19 24.86 -40.62
C PRO A 86 -45.30 26.09 -40.40
N GLU A 87 -45.76 27.27 -40.78
CA GLU A 87 -45.05 28.54 -40.55
C GLU A 87 -44.96 28.87 -39.05
N GLN A 88 -46.06 28.74 -38.31
CA GLN A 88 -46.07 28.95 -36.86
C GLN A 88 -45.20 27.90 -36.13
N GLN A 89 -45.18 26.67 -36.62
CA GLN A 89 -44.33 25.61 -36.05
C GLN A 89 -42.84 25.89 -36.26
N GLN A 90 -42.48 26.48 -37.40
CA GLN A 90 -41.11 26.92 -37.69
C GLN A 90 -40.72 28.12 -36.81
N GLU A 91 -41.59 29.12 -36.73
CA GLU A 91 -41.41 30.32 -35.90
C GLU A 91 -41.25 29.98 -34.40
N THR A 92 -41.99 28.98 -33.91
CA THR A 92 -41.87 28.49 -32.52
C THR A 92 -40.55 27.74 -32.27
N ARG A 93 -39.95 27.13 -33.29
CA ARG A 93 -38.62 26.49 -33.19
C ARG A 93 -37.51 27.53 -33.17
N GLU A 94 -37.62 28.58 -33.98
CA GLU A 94 -36.67 29.69 -34.01
C GLU A 94 -36.59 30.35 -32.62
N VAL A 95 -37.74 30.65 -31.98
CA VAL A 95 -37.79 31.15 -30.59
C VAL A 95 -37.19 30.17 -29.57
N ALA A 96 -37.34 28.87 -29.77
CA ALA A 96 -36.75 27.86 -28.88
C ALA A 96 -35.21 27.77 -29.03
N THR A 97 -34.68 27.93 -30.25
CA THR A 97 -33.24 28.00 -30.51
C THR A 97 -32.64 29.29 -29.96
N GLU A 98 -33.24 30.46 -30.23
CA GLU A 98 -32.78 31.76 -29.69
C GLU A 98 -32.72 31.75 -28.15
N LEU A 99 -33.67 31.08 -27.48
CA LEU A 99 -33.66 30.94 -26.03
C LEU A 99 -32.49 30.08 -25.52
N ILE A 100 -32.14 28.99 -26.23
CA ILE A 100 -31.00 28.14 -25.85
C ILE A 100 -29.69 28.90 -26.06
N GLU A 101 -29.52 29.55 -27.20
CA GLU A 101 -28.33 30.37 -27.49
C GLU A 101 -28.12 31.42 -26.38
N ALA A 102 -29.16 32.19 -26.03
CA ALA A 102 -29.11 33.17 -24.96
C ALA A 102 -28.82 32.59 -23.56
N ILE A 103 -29.22 31.34 -23.28
CA ILE A 103 -28.91 30.63 -22.00
C ILE A 103 -27.47 30.08 -22.01
N ILE A 104 -26.95 29.66 -23.15
CA ILE A 104 -25.56 29.16 -23.28
C ILE A 104 -24.57 30.33 -23.18
N GLU A 105 -24.86 31.45 -23.84
CA GLU A 105 -24.01 32.65 -23.89
C GLU A 105 -24.12 33.56 -22.65
N ASP A 106 -24.94 33.17 -21.65
CA ASP A 106 -25.17 33.89 -20.39
C ASP A 106 -25.76 35.31 -20.60
N GLU A 107 -26.59 35.49 -21.63
CA GLU A 107 -27.27 36.75 -21.93
C GLU A 107 -28.50 36.93 -21.02
N GLU A 108 -28.27 37.33 -19.77
CA GLU A 108 -29.32 37.51 -18.73
C GLU A 108 -30.49 38.41 -19.20
N LEU A 109 -30.22 39.42 -20.04
CA LEU A 109 -31.27 40.31 -20.56
C LEU A 109 -32.12 39.65 -21.66
N ALA A 110 -31.48 38.98 -22.62
CA ALA A 110 -32.14 38.39 -23.78
C ALA A 110 -32.96 37.15 -23.39
N SER A 111 -32.35 36.25 -22.62
CA SER A 111 -33.00 35.05 -22.08
C SER A 111 -34.26 35.41 -21.26
N LYS A 112 -34.16 36.42 -20.40
CA LYS A 112 -35.30 36.92 -19.60
C LYS A 112 -36.40 37.56 -20.43
N GLU A 113 -36.06 38.36 -21.43
CA GLU A 113 -37.06 38.90 -22.37
C GLU A 113 -37.80 37.79 -23.13
N LEU A 114 -37.10 36.73 -23.52
CA LEU A 114 -37.70 35.56 -24.17
C LEU A 114 -38.59 34.77 -23.20
N ALA A 115 -38.19 34.60 -21.93
CA ALA A 115 -39.00 33.97 -20.90
C ALA A 115 -40.31 34.73 -20.60
N ASP A 116 -40.25 36.05 -20.44
CA ASP A 116 -41.43 36.90 -20.23
C ASP A 116 -42.38 36.83 -21.45
N LYS A 117 -41.84 36.74 -22.68
CA LYS A 117 -42.63 36.56 -23.91
C LYS A 117 -43.27 35.17 -23.99
N LEU A 118 -42.56 34.09 -23.63
CA LEU A 118 -43.12 32.74 -23.55
C LEU A 118 -44.27 32.65 -22.54
N MET A 119 -44.15 33.31 -21.38
CA MET A 119 -45.22 33.38 -20.38
C MET A 119 -46.46 34.15 -20.86
N ALA A 120 -46.35 34.96 -21.91
CA ALA A 120 -47.46 35.67 -22.54
C ALA A 120 -48.11 34.91 -23.71
N MET A 121 -47.54 33.79 -24.17
CA MET A 121 -48.09 32.98 -25.27
C MET A 121 -49.27 32.11 -24.81
N GLU A 122 -50.08 31.66 -25.77
CA GLU A 122 -51.09 30.63 -25.50
C GLU A 122 -50.43 29.30 -25.09
N GLN A 123 -51.05 28.60 -24.14
CA GLN A 123 -50.51 27.40 -23.51
C GLN A 123 -49.97 26.36 -24.51
N THR A 124 -50.71 26.06 -25.58
CA THR A 124 -50.30 25.06 -26.59
C THR A 124 -49.02 25.47 -27.33
N THR A 125 -48.84 26.76 -27.62
CA THR A 125 -47.64 27.29 -28.31
C THR A 125 -46.46 27.38 -27.35
N ARG A 126 -46.69 27.85 -26.11
CA ARG A 126 -45.69 27.88 -25.04
C ARG A 126 -45.16 26.49 -24.72
N ASP A 127 -46.06 25.51 -24.54
CA ASP A 127 -45.71 24.13 -24.26
C ASP A 127 -44.96 23.49 -25.45
N TYR A 128 -45.26 23.87 -26.70
CA TYR A 128 -44.45 23.45 -27.85
C TYR A 128 -43.03 24.05 -27.83
N ALA A 129 -42.91 25.35 -27.55
CA ALA A 129 -41.61 26.01 -27.43
C ALA A 129 -40.76 25.38 -26.33
N ILE A 130 -41.34 25.12 -25.16
CA ILE A 130 -40.65 24.46 -24.04
C ILE A 130 -40.26 23.02 -24.39
N LYS A 131 -41.15 22.22 -25.02
CA LYS A 131 -40.78 20.88 -25.51
C LYS A 131 -39.58 20.95 -26.46
N GLN A 132 -39.61 21.85 -27.44
CA GLN A 132 -38.52 21.99 -28.42
C GLN A 132 -37.22 22.47 -27.78
N ALA A 133 -37.28 23.41 -26.83
CA ALA A 133 -36.10 23.87 -26.11
C ALA A 133 -35.45 22.74 -25.30
N LEU A 134 -36.26 21.93 -24.61
CA LEU A 134 -35.77 20.76 -23.87
C LEU A 134 -35.23 19.67 -24.82
N ASP A 135 -35.95 19.33 -25.89
CA ASP A 135 -35.51 18.34 -26.89
C ASP A 135 -34.21 18.79 -27.59
N LEU A 136 -34.03 20.07 -27.91
CA LEU A 136 -32.79 20.63 -28.47
C LEU A 136 -31.63 20.57 -27.46
N SER A 137 -31.85 21.01 -26.22
CA SER A 137 -30.83 20.97 -25.14
C SER A 137 -30.29 19.56 -24.85
N GLN A 138 -31.06 18.52 -25.19
CA GLN A 138 -30.65 17.12 -25.11
C GLN A 138 -29.87 16.62 -26.35
N ASN A 139 -29.88 17.35 -27.48
CA ASN A 139 -29.32 16.92 -28.77
C ASN A 139 -28.05 17.69 -29.19
N GLU A 140 -27.89 18.95 -28.78
CA GLU A 140 -27.02 19.91 -29.48
C GLU A 140 -25.51 19.63 -29.39
N TYR A 141 -25.06 18.81 -28.43
CA TYR A 141 -23.64 18.41 -28.26
C TYR A 141 -23.38 16.90 -28.40
N ALA A 142 -24.25 16.16 -29.11
CA ALA A 142 -24.03 14.75 -29.46
C ALA A 142 -23.20 14.55 -30.77
N ARG A 143 -22.43 15.56 -31.21
CA ARG A 143 -21.64 15.51 -32.45
C ARG A 143 -20.13 15.44 -32.19
N GLU A 144 -19.57 14.29 -32.56
CA GLU A 144 -18.17 13.95 -32.89
C GLU A 144 -17.04 14.48 -31.96
N PRO A 145 -16.34 13.59 -31.21
CA PRO A 145 -15.19 13.94 -30.37
C PRO A 145 -13.91 14.40 -31.11
N ASP A 146 -13.90 14.38 -32.45
CA ASP A 146 -12.66 14.40 -33.24
C ASP A 146 -12.22 15.81 -33.73
N GLU A 147 -12.99 16.88 -33.45
CA GLU A 147 -12.69 18.26 -33.91
C GLU A 147 -12.48 19.30 -32.79
N LEU A 148 -11.83 18.97 -31.66
CA LEU A 148 -11.29 19.99 -30.74
C LEU A 148 -10.07 19.51 -29.94
N ASP A 149 -8.87 19.98 -30.33
CA ASP A 149 -7.64 19.96 -29.52
C ASP A 149 -7.79 20.96 -28.35
N ALA A 150 -8.52 20.57 -27.30
CA ALA A 150 -8.66 21.34 -26.06
C ALA A 150 -8.17 20.53 -24.86
N GLU A 151 -7.31 21.14 -24.04
CA GLU A 151 -6.74 20.49 -22.85
C GLU A 151 -7.83 20.11 -21.83
N VAL A 152 -7.68 18.91 -21.25
CA VAL A 152 -8.62 18.30 -20.32
C VAL A 152 -8.80 19.16 -19.06
N GLY A 153 -10.00 19.66 -18.81
CA GLY A 153 -10.32 20.34 -17.55
C GLY A 153 -11.68 21.05 -17.44
N TYR A 154 -12.28 21.50 -18.55
CA TYR A 154 -13.48 22.36 -18.52
C TYR A 154 -14.59 21.90 -19.46
N PHE A 155 -15.30 20.82 -19.10
CA PHE A 155 -16.64 20.51 -19.64
C PHE A 155 -17.73 21.09 -18.72
N GLY A 156 -17.56 22.35 -18.32
CA GLY A 156 -18.46 23.04 -17.41
C GLY A 156 -19.84 23.24 -18.02
N ASP A 157 -20.86 22.81 -17.29
CA ASP A 157 -22.29 22.97 -17.56
C ASP A 157 -22.81 22.43 -18.89
N MET A 158 -23.29 21.18 -18.88
CA MET A 158 -24.09 20.69 -19.99
C MET A 158 -25.34 21.55 -20.19
N THR A 159 -25.61 21.94 -21.43
CA THR A 159 -26.71 22.80 -21.88
C THR A 159 -28.05 22.47 -21.20
N ILE A 160 -28.35 21.20 -21.03
CA ILE A 160 -29.57 20.72 -20.37
C ILE A 160 -29.71 21.19 -18.92
N ASN A 161 -28.63 21.26 -18.13
CA ASN A 161 -28.69 21.72 -16.75
C ASN A 161 -29.02 23.21 -16.71
N ARG A 162 -28.29 24.05 -17.46
CA ARG A 162 -28.57 25.50 -17.58
C ARG A 162 -29.99 25.77 -18.05
N VAL A 163 -30.47 25.05 -19.07
CA VAL A 163 -31.85 25.18 -19.56
C VAL A 163 -32.86 24.75 -18.50
N THR A 164 -32.67 23.61 -17.80
CA THR A 164 -33.62 23.16 -16.77
C THR A 164 -33.63 24.03 -15.50
N ASP A 165 -32.48 24.58 -15.07
CA ASP A 165 -32.40 25.60 -14.02
C ASP A 165 -33.16 26.85 -14.44
N PHE A 166 -32.83 27.41 -15.60
CA PHE A 166 -33.45 28.61 -16.13
C PHE A 166 -34.97 28.47 -16.23
N MET A 167 -35.45 27.33 -16.75
CA MET A 167 -36.88 27.01 -16.86
C MET A 167 -37.54 26.90 -15.47
N THR A 168 -36.84 26.34 -14.48
CA THR A 168 -37.35 26.20 -13.10
C THR A 168 -37.45 27.56 -12.40
N ASP A 169 -36.40 28.39 -12.48
CA ASP A 169 -36.36 29.73 -11.88
C ASP A 169 -37.40 30.68 -12.50
N HIS A 170 -37.57 30.63 -13.82
CA HIS A 170 -38.57 31.44 -14.54
C HIS A 170 -39.98 30.80 -14.55
N ARG A 171 -40.14 29.62 -13.93
CA ARG A 171 -41.40 28.86 -13.82
C ARG A 171 -42.02 28.44 -15.18
N LEU A 172 -41.18 28.23 -16.17
CA LEU A 172 -41.51 27.73 -17.51
C LEU A 172 -41.66 26.20 -17.48
N PHE A 173 -42.72 25.71 -16.84
CA PHE A 173 -43.02 24.28 -16.78
C PHE A 173 -43.82 23.83 -18.00
N LEU A 174 -43.44 22.68 -18.57
CA LEU A 174 -44.18 22.01 -19.63
C LEU A 174 -45.46 21.38 -19.07
N GLU A 175 -46.60 22.06 -19.21
CA GLU A 175 -47.88 21.61 -18.65
C GLU A 175 -48.53 20.46 -19.44
N ASN A 176 -48.16 20.27 -20.71
CA ASN A 176 -48.60 19.14 -21.51
C ASN A 176 -47.99 17.81 -21.03
N TYR A 177 -48.82 17.01 -20.37
CA TYR A 177 -48.45 15.71 -19.81
C TYR A 177 -47.90 14.68 -20.82
N ASP A 178 -48.33 14.70 -22.08
CA ASP A 178 -47.83 13.75 -23.09
C ASP A 178 -46.46 14.18 -23.63
N GLY A 179 -46.28 15.47 -23.92
CA GLY A 179 -44.98 16.05 -24.29
C GLY A 179 -43.95 15.92 -23.17
N LEU A 180 -44.35 16.19 -21.92
CA LEU A 180 -43.47 16.01 -20.75
C LEU A 180 -43.04 14.55 -20.58
N ALA A 181 -43.94 13.59 -20.80
CA ALA A 181 -43.59 12.17 -20.80
C ALA A 181 -42.63 11.81 -21.95
N GLU A 182 -42.83 12.32 -23.16
CA GLU A 182 -41.95 12.07 -24.32
C GLU A 182 -40.53 12.62 -24.12
N THR A 183 -40.39 13.86 -23.65
CA THR A 183 -39.10 14.51 -23.39
C THR A 183 -38.39 13.91 -22.16
N THR A 184 -39.14 13.45 -21.14
CA THR A 184 -38.57 12.68 -20.02
C THR A 184 -38.01 11.32 -20.49
N VAL A 185 -38.66 10.66 -21.46
CA VAL A 185 -38.13 9.42 -22.04
C VAL A 185 -36.85 9.68 -22.84
N LEU A 186 -36.79 10.75 -23.64
CA LEU A 186 -35.57 11.13 -24.37
C LEU A 186 -34.40 11.42 -23.41
N PHE A 187 -34.66 12.10 -22.29
CA PHE A 187 -33.67 12.34 -21.24
C PHE A 187 -33.13 11.02 -20.67
N LEU A 188 -34.01 10.10 -20.25
CA LEU A 188 -33.62 8.81 -19.70
C LEU A 188 -32.88 7.91 -20.70
N GLU A 189 -33.23 7.98 -21.98
CA GLU A 189 -32.55 7.25 -23.07
C GLU A 189 -31.10 7.72 -23.27
N LYS A 190 -30.78 8.98 -22.94
CA LYS A 190 -29.46 9.62 -23.14
C LYS A 190 -28.59 9.74 -21.90
N LEU A 191 -29.12 9.42 -20.71
CA LEU A 191 -28.33 9.37 -19.48
C LEU A 191 -27.03 8.53 -19.57
N PRO A 192 -26.98 7.40 -20.31
CA PRO A 192 -25.74 6.65 -20.53
C PRO A 192 -24.64 7.42 -21.30
N ASP A 193 -25.04 8.25 -22.26
CA ASP A 193 -24.12 9.03 -23.09
C ASP A 193 -23.51 10.21 -22.31
N PHE A 194 -24.23 10.70 -21.30
CA PHE A 194 -23.90 11.91 -20.53
C PHE A 194 -24.14 11.73 -19.00
N PRO A 195 -23.31 10.93 -18.30
CA PRO A 195 -23.54 10.54 -16.91
C PRO A 195 -23.31 11.67 -15.88
N MET A 196 -24.39 12.37 -15.55
CA MET A 196 -24.48 13.44 -14.55
C MET A 196 -24.53 12.95 -13.09
N SER A 197 -24.34 13.87 -12.14
CA SER A 197 -24.74 13.64 -10.75
C SER A 197 -26.27 13.69 -10.62
N VAL A 198 -26.87 12.90 -9.72
CA VAL A 198 -28.31 12.98 -9.40
C VAL A 198 -28.70 14.29 -8.71
N ASP A 199 -27.73 15.10 -8.31
CA ASP A 199 -27.92 16.40 -7.66
C ASP A 199 -28.05 17.55 -8.68
N GLU A 200 -27.89 17.26 -9.98
CA GLU A 200 -28.00 18.27 -11.04
C GLU A 200 -29.45 18.74 -11.28
N PRO A 201 -29.64 19.99 -11.74
CA PRO A 201 -30.95 20.60 -12.04
C PRO A 201 -31.90 19.73 -12.89
N SER A 202 -31.35 19.06 -13.89
CA SER A 202 -32.12 18.23 -14.83
C SER A 202 -32.81 17.06 -14.14
N TYR A 203 -32.27 16.53 -13.03
CA TYR A 203 -32.95 15.52 -12.22
C TYR A 203 -34.11 16.12 -11.42
N ALA A 204 -33.96 17.32 -10.86
CA ALA A 204 -35.08 17.98 -10.19
C ALA A 204 -36.27 18.18 -11.15
N TYR A 205 -36.00 18.59 -12.38
CA TYR A 205 -37.02 18.78 -13.42
C TYR A 205 -37.62 17.45 -13.91
N PHE A 206 -36.82 16.51 -14.42
CA PHE A 206 -37.32 15.29 -15.07
C PHE A 206 -37.64 14.13 -14.12
N VAL A 207 -37.01 14.04 -12.95
CA VAL A 207 -37.16 12.89 -12.04
C VAL A 207 -38.11 13.23 -10.89
N ASN A 208 -37.82 14.30 -10.15
CA ASN A 208 -38.63 14.67 -8.98
C ASN A 208 -40.01 15.23 -9.39
N GLY A 209 -40.08 15.98 -10.48
CA GLY A 209 -41.34 16.50 -11.02
C GLY A 209 -42.21 15.49 -11.79
N VAL A 210 -41.62 14.46 -12.41
CA VAL A 210 -42.33 13.59 -13.37
C VAL A 210 -42.36 12.11 -12.96
N LEU A 211 -41.21 11.48 -12.70
CA LEU A 211 -41.15 10.04 -12.42
C LEU A 211 -41.72 9.67 -11.04
N ASN A 212 -41.76 10.62 -10.12
CA ASN A 212 -42.33 10.44 -8.79
C ASN A 212 -43.84 10.77 -8.68
N ASP A 213 -44.46 11.27 -9.74
CA ASP A 213 -45.92 11.41 -9.84
C ASP A 213 -46.58 10.11 -10.37
N GLU A 214 -47.70 9.70 -9.76
CA GLU A 214 -48.36 8.42 -10.06
C GLU A 214 -49.06 8.39 -11.42
N LYS A 215 -49.47 9.55 -11.94
CA LYS A 215 -50.10 9.67 -13.26
C LYS A 215 -49.02 9.75 -14.34
N MET A 216 -47.96 10.51 -14.12
CA MET A 216 -46.89 10.74 -15.09
C MET A 216 -45.98 9.54 -15.27
N SER A 217 -45.58 8.87 -14.20
CA SER A 217 -44.83 7.61 -14.30
C SER A 217 -45.56 6.56 -15.14
N LYS A 218 -46.89 6.45 -15.03
CA LYS A 218 -47.69 5.58 -15.91
C LYS A 218 -47.64 6.01 -17.38
N GLN A 219 -47.61 7.31 -17.66
CA GLN A 219 -47.52 7.83 -19.03
C GLN A 219 -46.12 7.65 -19.63
N VAL A 220 -45.06 7.98 -18.90
CA VAL A 220 -43.65 7.71 -19.27
C VAL A 220 -43.46 6.22 -19.59
N LYS A 221 -43.98 5.32 -18.73
CA LYS A 221 -43.97 3.87 -18.95
C LYS A 221 -44.74 3.43 -20.21
N SER A 222 -45.83 4.12 -20.54
CA SER A 222 -46.57 3.91 -21.79
C SER A 222 -45.75 4.33 -23.02
N VAL A 223 -45.08 5.48 -22.95
CA VAL A 223 -44.21 6.00 -24.02
C VAL A 223 -43.02 5.09 -24.28
N LEU A 224 -42.30 4.65 -23.23
CA LEU A 224 -41.21 3.66 -23.34
C LEU A 224 -41.67 2.39 -24.07
N LYS A 225 -42.82 1.83 -23.65
CA LYS A 225 -43.41 0.64 -24.26
C LYS A 225 -43.85 0.86 -25.71
N LYS A 226 -44.32 2.07 -26.06
CA LYS A 226 -44.70 2.48 -27.42
C LYS A 226 -43.47 2.60 -28.34
N ARG A 227 -42.38 3.18 -27.83
CA ARG A 227 -41.08 3.27 -28.54
C ARG A 227 -40.34 1.94 -28.65
N LYS A 228 -40.60 0.99 -27.74
CA LYS A 228 -39.82 -0.25 -27.52
C LYS A 228 -38.39 0.01 -27.03
N SER A 229 -38.23 1.08 -26.25
CA SER A 229 -36.95 1.43 -25.64
C SER A 229 -36.78 0.69 -24.32
N GLU A 230 -35.61 0.10 -24.13
CA GLU A 230 -35.15 -0.43 -22.84
C GLU A 230 -34.03 0.48 -22.33
N LEU A 231 -34.10 0.88 -21.06
CA LEU A 231 -33.05 1.73 -20.45
C LEU A 231 -31.80 0.88 -20.15
N ASP A 232 -30.62 1.44 -20.41
CA ASP A 232 -29.36 0.81 -20.02
C ASP A 232 -29.12 0.94 -18.51
N VAL A 233 -29.72 0.01 -17.77
CA VAL A 233 -29.58 -0.10 -16.31
C VAL A 233 -28.13 -0.35 -15.88
N SER A 234 -27.27 -0.95 -16.73
CA SER A 234 -25.87 -1.19 -16.40
C SER A 234 -25.10 0.13 -16.34
N THR A 235 -25.16 0.93 -17.40
CA THR A 235 -24.45 2.21 -17.43
C THR A 235 -25.03 3.21 -16.41
N ILE A 236 -26.36 3.21 -16.19
CA ILE A 236 -26.97 4.00 -15.11
C ILE A 236 -26.45 3.57 -13.73
N SER A 237 -26.34 2.26 -13.47
CA SER A 237 -25.83 1.75 -12.19
C SER A 237 -24.38 2.17 -11.99
N GLN A 238 -23.48 1.86 -12.93
CA GLN A 238 -22.07 2.17 -12.79
C GLN A 238 -21.79 3.69 -12.76
N SER A 239 -22.23 4.43 -13.77
CA SER A 239 -21.75 5.80 -14.02
C SER A 239 -22.49 6.91 -13.26
N ILE A 240 -23.77 6.69 -12.90
CA ILE A 240 -24.60 7.68 -12.19
C ILE A 240 -24.72 7.34 -10.71
N ILE A 241 -24.79 6.04 -10.35
CA ILE A 241 -24.98 5.60 -8.97
C ILE A 241 -23.63 5.24 -8.32
N ILE A 242 -22.87 4.27 -8.85
CA ILE A 242 -21.66 3.80 -8.18
C ILE A 242 -20.53 4.84 -8.23
N ASP A 243 -20.20 5.37 -9.41
CA ASP A 243 -19.08 6.29 -9.59
C ASP A 243 -19.26 7.63 -8.84
N LYS A 244 -20.50 8.11 -8.68
CA LYS A 244 -20.83 9.39 -8.01
C LYS A 244 -20.99 9.28 -6.49
N PHE A 245 -21.00 8.06 -5.92
CA PHE A 245 -21.25 7.83 -4.49
C PHE A 245 -20.19 6.94 -3.80
N LYS A 246 -19.14 6.50 -4.50
CA LYS A 246 -18.15 5.57 -3.93
C LYS A 246 -17.02 6.19 -3.09
N LEU A 247 -16.72 7.48 -3.26
CA LEU A 247 -15.53 8.11 -2.65
C LEU A 247 -15.76 8.59 -1.20
N GLU A 248 -16.93 9.15 -0.90
CA GLU A 248 -17.22 9.80 0.37
C GLU A 248 -18.70 9.70 0.76
N LEU A 249 -19.05 10.05 2.00
CA LEU A 249 -20.43 10.09 2.47
C LEU A 249 -21.15 11.35 1.94
N ARG A 250 -22.27 11.16 1.24
CA ARG A 250 -23.02 12.24 0.58
C ARG A 250 -24.45 12.35 1.12
N ASP A 251 -25.20 13.36 0.71
CA ASP A 251 -26.66 13.35 0.86
C ASP A 251 -27.25 12.35 -0.15
N THR A 252 -28.21 11.54 0.29
CA THR A 252 -28.76 10.41 -0.47
C THR A 252 -30.21 10.64 -0.88
N ARG A 253 -30.80 11.80 -0.58
CA ARG A 253 -32.21 12.11 -0.89
C ARG A 253 -32.50 12.05 -2.40
N ASN A 254 -31.70 12.75 -3.20
CA ASN A 254 -31.86 12.76 -4.66
C ASN A 254 -31.67 11.35 -5.27
N LEU A 255 -30.72 10.58 -4.74
CA LEU A 255 -30.50 9.18 -5.16
C LEU A 255 -31.70 8.28 -4.83
N ALA A 256 -32.30 8.44 -3.65
CA ALA A 256 -33.49 7.69 -3.24
C ALA A 256 -34.71 8.03 -4.12
N ASP A 257 -34.95 9.32 -4.40
CA ASP A 257 -36.03 9.76 -5.27
C ASP A 257 -35.80 9.35 -6.74
N PHE A 258 -34.55 9.30 -7.21
CA PHE A 258 -34.18 8.76 -8.54
C PHE A 258 -34.47 7.26 -8.64
N ALA A 259 -33.98 6.45 -7.69
CA ALA A 259 -34.23 5.02 -7.64
C ALA A 259 -35.74 4.69 -7.58
N LYS A 260 -36.50 5.46 -6.80
CA LYS A 260 -37.97 5.37 -6.71
C LYS A 260 -38.65 5.74 -8.03
N GLY A 261 -38.21 6.81 -8.70
CA GLY A 261 -38.71 7.22 -10.01
C GLY A 261 -38.54 6.14 -11.07
N LEU A 262 -37.36 5.53 -11.15
CA LEU A 262 -37.08 4.38 -12.02
C LEU A 262 -37.96 3.17 -11.67
N LYS A 263 -38.16 2.88 -10.37
CA LYS A 263 -39.03 1.79 -9.91
C LYS A 263 -40.50 1.98 -10.33
N ASN A 264 -41.02 3.21 -10.30
CA ASN A 264 -42.39 3.51 -10.74
C ASN A 264 -42.60 3.19 -12.23
N ILE A 265 -41.63 3.55 -13.09
CA ILE A 265 -41.69 3.22 -14.52
C ILE A 265 -41.37 1.75 -14.82
N GLY A 266 -40.78 1.01 -13.87
CA GLY A 266 -40.64 -0.46 -13.90
C GLY A 266 -39.20 -0.98 -13.87
N TYR A 267 -38.21 -0.12 -13.62
CA TYR A 267 -36.80 -0.49 -13.52
C TYR A 267 -36.39 -0.47 -12.03
N ASP A 268 -36.40 -1.64 -11.39
CA ASP A 268 -36.03 -1.77 -9.98
C ASP A 268 -34.52 -2.04 -9.82
N ILE A 269 -33.73 -0.97 -9.71
CA ILE A 269 -32.25 -1.02 -9.63
C ILE A 269 -31.78 -1.97 -8.51
N ALA A 270 -32.38 -1.87 -7.32
CA ALA A 270 -32.05 -2.71 -6.17
C ALA A 270 -32.24 -4.23 -6.40
N SER A 271 -33.01 -4.59 -7.44
CA SER A 271 -33.26 -5.99 -7.84
C SER A 271 -32.39 -6.46 -9.02
N ASN A 272 -31.63 -5.59 -9.67
CA ASN A 272 -30.83 -5.89 -10.87
C ASN A 272 -29.51 -6.61 -10.52
N ASP A 273 -29.16 -7.70 -11.19
CA ASP A 273 -27.92 -8.46 -10.90
C ASP A 273 -26.64 -7.66 -11.18
N THR A 274 -26.60 -6.85 -12.24
CA THR A 274 -25.44 -6.01 -12.59
C THR A 274 -25.20 -4.94 -11.54
N PHE A 275 -26.26 -4.32 -10.99
CA PHE A 275 -26.12 -3.39 -9.85
C PHE A 275 -25.49 -4.06 -8.61
N ILE A 276 -25.83 -5.32 -8.32
CA ILE A 276 -25.26 -6.08 -7.20
C ILE A 276 -23.77 -6.41 -7.47
N GLU A 277 -23.42 -6.78 -8.71
CA GLU A 277 -22.04 -6.99 -9.16
C GLU A 277 -21.22 -5.70 -9.07
N ASP A 278 -21.65 -4.60 -9.71
CA ASP A 278 -20.97 -3.30 -9.69
C ASP A 278 -20.80 -2.75 -8.26
N CYS A 279 -21.79 -2.97 -7.39
CA CYS A 279 -21.73 -2.60 -5.97
C CYS A 279 -20.61 -3.33 -5.25
N VAL A 280 -20.47 -4.66 -5.41
CA VAL A 280 -19.40 -5.45 -4.76
C VAL A 280 -18.04 -5.16 -5.38
N ASP A 281 -17.93 -5.10 -6.71
CA ASP A 281 -16.68 -4.87 -7.46
C ASP A 281 -16.09 -3.46 -7.21
N ASN A 282 -16.91 -2.51 -6.71
CA ASN A 282 -16.49 -1.18 -6.22
C ASN A 282 -16.51 -1.05 -4.68
N SER A 283 -16.94 -2.06 -3.92
CA SER A 283 -16.89 -2.10 -2.45
C SER A 283 -15.54 -2.60 -1.93
N VAL A 284 -14.48 -1.93 -2.39
CA VAL A 284 -13.10 -2.24 -2.01
C VAL A 284 -12.88 -1.78 -0.56
N ILE A 285 -12.43 -2.68 0.30
CA ILE A 285 -11.91 -2.34 1.62
C ILE A 285 -10.65 -1.52 1.41
N ASP A 286 -10.68 -0.28 1.88
CA ASP A 286 -9.47 0.52 2.01
C ASP A 286 -8.64 -0.05 3.16
N ASP A 287 -7.39 -0.45 2.88
CA ASP A 287 -6.41 -0.85 3.90
C ASP A 287 -6.31 0.20 5.02
N PHE A 288 -6.65 1.45 4.70
CA PHE A 288 -6.55 2.63 5.54
C PHE A 288 -7.81 2.98 6.35
N HIS A 289 -8.99 2.50 5.95
CA HIS A 289 -10.28 2.75 6.61
C HIS A 289 -11.13 1.46 6.66
N PRO A 290 -10.68 0.42 7.39
CA PRO A 290 -11.23 -0.93 7.31
C PRO A 290 -12.66 -1.08 7.84
N ASP A 291 -13.20 -0.06 8.52
CA ASP A 291 -14.49 -0.13 9.21
C ASP A 291 -15.65 0.54 8.42
N ALA A 292 -15.35 1.24 7.31
CA ALA A 292 -16.33 2.02 6.56
C ALA A 292 -16.14 1.89 5.03
N ILE A 293 -17.23 1.61 4.32
CA ILE A 293 -17.29 1.63 2.85
C ILE A 293 -18.32 2.70 2.44
N PRO A 294 -17.89 3.93 2.05
CA PRO A 294 -18.81 5.04 1.81
C PRO A 294 -19.89 4.74 0.77
N LEU A 295 -19.54 3.98 -0.27
CA LEU A 295 -20.48 3.46 -1.27
C LEU A 295 -21.67 2.74 -0.62
N GLN A 296 -21.40 1.80 0.29
CA GLN A 296 -22.43 0.97 0.89
C GLN A 296 -23.32 1.75 1.85
N ASP A 297 -22.77 2.66 2.66
CA ASP A 297 -23.56 3.53 3.54
C ASP A 297 -24.49 4.43 2.72
N ASN A 298 -23.97 5.07 1.66
CA ASN A 298 -24.76 5.90 0.76
C ASN A 298 -25.92 5.11 0.11
N LEU A 299 -25.64 3.91 -0.41
CA LEU A 299 -26.65 3.05 -1.04
C LEU A 299 -27.68 2.51 -0.02
N TYR A 300 -27.27 2.20 1.22
CA TYR A 300 -28.17 1.77 2.28
C TYR A 300 -29.09 2.91 2.76
N ARG A 301 -28.54 4.11 2.95
CA ARG A 301 -29.31 5.33 3.27
C ARG A 301 -30.22 5.78 2.13
N ALA A 302 -29.92 5.41 0.89
CA ALA A 302 -30.81 5.58 -0.27
C ALA A 302 -31.90 4.48 -0.38
N GLY A 303 -31.81 3.40 0.42
CA GLY A 303 -32.68 2.22 0.32
C GLY A 303 -32.38 1.28 -0.85
N LEU A 304 -31.30 1.52 -1.59
CA LEU A 304 -30.81 0.67 -2.69
C LEU A 304 -30.15 -0.61 -2.18
N ILE A 305 -29.56 -0.59 -0.98
CA ILE A 305 -29.26 -1.78 -0.18
C ILE A 305 -30.33 -1.90 0.91
N ASN A 306 -30.91 -3.07 1.10
CA ASN A 306 -31.99 -3.34 2.05
C ASN A 306 -32.06 -4.84 2.41
N ASP A 307 -32.99 -5.22 3.29
CA ASP A 307 -33.11 -6.61 3.77
C ASP A 307 -33.46 -7.62 2.67
N ASP A 308 -34.08 -7.18 1.56
CA ASP A 308 -34.48 -8.06 0.45
C ASP A 308 -33.30 -8.41 -0.48
N ASN A 309 -32.28 -7.54 -0.57
CA ASN A 309 -31.14 -7.76 -1.48
C ASN A 309 -29.78 -7.97 -0.80
N ILE A 310 -29.64 -7.70 0.51
CA ILE A 310 -28.35 -7.88 1.22
C ILE A 310 -27.76 -9.30 1.07
N GLY A 311 -28.59 -10.35 1.08
CA GLY A 311 -28.13 -11.73 0.84
C GLY A 311 -27.46 -11.92 -0.52
N ARG A 312 -27.92 -11.20 -1.56
CA ARG A 312 -27.36 -11.26 -2.91
C ARG A 312 -25.99 -10.58 -3.01
N LEU A 313 -25.73 -9.53 -2.22
CA LEU A 313 -24.40 -8.94 -2.12
C LEU A 313 -23.41 -9.96 -1.56
N TYR A 314 -23.76 -10.66 -0.47
CA TYR A 314 -22.93 -11.73 0.07
C TYR A 314 -22.74 -12.88 -0.93
N ASP A 315 -23.80 -13.33 -1.62
CA ASP A 315 -23.69 -14.34 -2.68
C ASP A 315 -22.78 -13.91 -3.83
N GLN A 316 -22.73 -12.61 -4.16
CA GLN A 316 -21.83 -12.05 -5.17
C GLN A 316 -20.37 -12.07 -4.69
N LEU A 317 -20.10 -11.61 -3.47
CA LEU A 317 -18.77 -11.72 -2.84
C LEU A 317 -18.26 -13.17 -2.79
N ILE A 318 -19.16 -14.16 -2.68
CA ILE A 318 -18.82 -15.59 -2.72
C ILE A 318 -18.49 -16.11 -4.13
N LYS A 319 -19.11 -15.55 -5.18
CA LYS A 319 -18.91 -15.93 -6.59
C LYS A 319 -17.60 -15.41 -7.19
N GLU A 320 -17.11 -14.27 -6.73
CA GLU A 320 -15.91 -13.63 -7.28
C GLU A 320 -14.66 -14.48 -7.03
N TYR A 321 -14.26 -15.22 -8.07
CA TYR A 321 -13.08 -16.09 -8.07
C TYR A 321 -11.85 -15.43 -8.73
N SER A 322 -12.03 -14.37 -9.53
CA SER A 322 -10.99 -13.93 -10.47
C SER A 322 -10.90 -12.42 -10.65
N LYS A 323 -10.05 -11.77 -9.84
CA LYS A 323 -9.40 -10.45 -10.09
C LYS A 323 -8.28 -10.14 -9.07
N CYS A 324 -8.29 -10.77 -7.89
CA CYS A 324 -7.37 -10.53 -6.77
C CYS A 324 -5.86 -10.86 -7.02
N GLY A 325 -5.47 -11.15 -8.27
CA GLY A 325 -4.06 -11.28 -8.67
C GLY A 325 -3.37 -9.96 -9.02
N SER A 326 -4.12 -8.85 -9.18
CA SER A 326 -3.57 -7.57 -9.67
C SER A 326 -4.28 -6.30 -9.18
N ARG A 327 -5.10 -6.39 -8.12
CA ARG A 327 -5.61 -5.23 -7.39
C ARG A 327 -5.37 -5.44 -5.89
N ARG A 328 -4.61 -4.53 -5.28
CA ARG A 328 -4.30 -4.51 -3.84
C ARG A 328 -5.48 -3.85 -3.11
N GLY A 329 -6.44 -4.68 -2.72
CA GLY A 329 -7.68 -4.30 -2.04
C GLY A 329 -8.66 -5.47 -2.09
N MET A 330 -9.12 -5.92 -0.94
CA MET A 330 -10.14 -6.99 -0.83
C MET A 330 -11.53 -6.37 -0.98
N ASN A 331 -12.44 -7.02 -1.70
CA ASN A 331 -13.86 -6.63 -1.65
C ASN A 331 -14.45 -7.02 -0.28
N GLY A 332 -15.44 -6.26 0.19
CA GLY A 332 -16.07 -6.50 1.49
C GLY A 332 -17.48 -5.93 1.64
N ILE A 333 -18.19 -6.41 2.65
CA ILE A 333 -19.55 -5.98 2.98
C ILE A 333 -19.62 -5.59 4.45
N SER A 334 -20.05 -4.35 4.74
CA SER A 334 -20.17 -3.87 6.10
C SER A 334 -21.28 -4.59 6.87
N LEU A 335 -20.97 -4.98 8.11
CA LEU A 335 -21.89 -5.56 9.07
C LEU A 335 -22.83 -4.52 9.69
N SER A 336 -22.66 -3.23 9.39
CA SER A 336 -23.61 -2.17 9.77
C SER A 336 -24.92 -2.25 8.97
N LEU A 337 -24.84 -2.74 7.74
CA LEU A 337 -25.95 -2.85 6.80
C LEU A 337 -26.94 -3.92 7.25
N CYS A 338 -28.24 -3.66 7.07
CA CYS A 338 -29.33 -4.62 7.23
C CYS A 338 -29.18 -5.51 8.49
N PRO A 339 -29.13 -4.89 9.69
CA PRO A 339 -28.55 -5.52 10.87
C PRO A 339 -29.30 -6.75 11.39
N ASP A 340 -30.58 -6.89 11.06
CA ASP A 340 -31.43 -8.01 11.46
C ASP A 340 -31.51 -9.12 10.39
N SER A 341 -30.89 -8.91 9.23
CA SER A 341 -30.81 -9.91 8.16
C SER A 341 -30.12 -11.21 8.62
N LYS A 342 -30.47 -12.32 7.96
CA LYS A 342 -29.91 -13.66 8.24
C LYS A 342 -28.38 -13.68 8.04
N ALA A 343 -27.91 -13.08 6.95
CA ALA A 343 -26.49 -12.99 6.62
C ALA A 343 -25.70 -12.12 7.62
N ALA A 344 -26.13 -10.88 7.91
CA ALA A 344 -25.42 -10.01 8.84
C ALA A 344 -25.34 -10.61 10.26
N ARG A 345 -26.41 -11.27 10.74
CA ARG A 345 -26.38 -11.97 12.04
C ARG A 345 -25.47 -13.20 12.05
N TYR A 346 -25.35 -13.93 10.94
CA TYR A 346 -24.41 -15.03 10.81
C TYR A 346 -22.97 -14.53 10.84
N TRP A 347 -22.61 -13.58 9.96
CA TRP A 347 -21.23 -13.09 9.83
C TRP A 347 -20.73 -12.33 11.06
N ARG A 348 -21.60 -11.68 11.83
CA ARG A 348 -21.22 -11.13 13.16
C ARG A 348 -20.82 -12.18 14.19
N GLN A 349 -21.40 -13.37 14.11
CA GLN A 349 -21.07 -14.49 15.02
C GLN A 349 -19.97 -15.38 14.45
N PHE A 350 -19.61 -15.19 13.18
CA PHE A 350 -18.56 -15.94 12.52
C PHE A 350 -17.19 -15.65 13.15
N GLN A 351 -16.41 -16.71 13.30
CA GLN A 351 -15.02 -16.68 13.71
C GLN A 351 -14.24 -17.66 12.85
N MET A 352 -12.96 -17.36 12.61
CA MET A 352 -12.01 -18.29 12.01
C MET A 352 -10.71 -18.31 12.80
N THR A 353 -9.96 -19.40 12.68
CA THR A 353 -8.54 -19.39 13.04
C THR A 353 -7.76 -18.56 12.01
N SER A 354 -6.67 -17.96 12.43
CA SER A 354 -5.72 -17.22 11.60
C SER A 354 -4.29 -17.40 12.13
N GLN A 355 -3.28 -17.07 11.34
CA GLN A 355 -1.88 -17.00 11.82
C GLN A 355 -1.71 -16.03 13.00
N ILE A 356 -2.52 -14.98 13.08
CA ILE A 356 -2.48 -13.98 14.16
C ILE A 356 -3.37 -14.30 15.37
N GLY A 357 -4.20 -15.35 15.30
CA GLY A 357 -5.12 -15.77 16.36
C GLY A 357 -6.53 -16.06 15.84
N ILE A 358 -7.51 -16.13 16.74
CA ILE A 358 -8.92 -16.19 16.32
C ILE A 358 -9.36 -14.77 15.92
N ILE A 359 -9.93 -14.63 14.73
CA ILE A 359 -10.43 -13.36 14.17
C ILE A 359 -11.91 -13.48 13.82
N SER A 360 -12.61 -12.35 13.79
CA SER A 360 -14.01 -12.23 13.42
C SER A 360 -14.25 -11.04 12.48
N PRO A 361 -15.18 -11.13 11.52
CA PRO A 361 -15.71 -9.96 10.81
C PRO A 361 -16.16 -8.82 11.75
N SER A 362 -16.62 -9.16 12.96
CA SER A 362 -17.04 -8.20 13.98
C SER A 362 -15.91 -7.34 14.55
N ASP A 363 -14.64 -7.77 14.42
CA ASP A 363 -13.49 -7.02 14.96
C ASP A 363 -13.22 -5.73 14.16
N HIS A 364 -13.64 -5.70 12.88
CA HIS A 364 -13.53 -4.56 11.95
C HIS A 364 -14.90 -4.13 11.37
N GLY A 365 -16.00 -4.72 11.84
CA GLY A 365 -17.33 -4.44 11.31
C GLY A 365 -17.55 -4.79 9.83
N ILE A 366 -16.68 -5.56 9.17
CA ILE A 366 -16.75 -5.89 7.73
C ILE A 366 -16.48 -7.38 7.46
N THR A 367 -17.30 -7.97 6.60
CA THR A 367 -17.03 -9.30 6.01
C THR A 367 -16.27 -9.13 4.70
N SER A 368 -14.97 -9.40 4.72
CA SER A 368 -14.10 -9.43 3.52
C SER A 368 -14.02 -10.80 2.85
N GLU A 369 -13.47 -10.83 1.63
CA GLU A 369 -13.06 -12.05 0.91
C GLU A 369 -12.27 -13.05 1.77
N LEU A 370 -11.43 -12.61 2.72
CA LEU A 370 -10.64 -13.49 3.61
C LEU A 370 -11.53 -14.50 4.36
N HIS A 371 -12.68 -14.04 4.86
CA HIS A 371 -13.61 -14.89 5.59
C HIS A 371 -14.26 -15.94 4.67
N ILE A 372 -14.51 -15.58 3.41
CA ILE A 372 -15.01 -16.50 2.39
C ILE A 372 -13.94 -17.54 2.02
N HIS A 373 -12.68 -17.10 1.89
CA HIS A 373 -11.54 -17.98 1.61
C HIS A 373 -11.37 -19.08 2.66
N SER A 374 -11.60 -18.80 3.96
CA SER A 374 -11.53 -19.82 5.01
C SER A 374 -12.41 -21.07 4.73
N PHE A 375 -13.62 -20.88 4.20
CA PHE A 375 -14.51 -21.98 3.79
C PHE A 375 -14.04 -22.69 2.52
N ARG A 376 -13.37 -21.97 1.62
CA ARG A 376 -12.80 -22.52 0.38
C ARG A 376 -11.57 -23.36 0.67
N ASP A 377 -10.63 -22.84 1.45
CA ASP A 377 -9.37 -23.50 1.79
C ASP A 377 -9.62 -24.79 2.60
N LEU A 378 -10.58 -24.77 3.53
CA LEU A 378 -11.01 -25.99 4.23
C LEU A 378 -11.62 -27.03 3.28
N LEU A 379 -12.43 -26.61 2.32
CA LEU A 379 -13.05 -27.51 1.33
C LEU A 379 -12.01 -28.10 0.38
N ASP A 380 -11.05 -27.31 -0.10
CA ASP A 380 -9.96 -27.73 -0.99
C ASP A 380 -9.01 -28.71 -0.28
N CYS A 381 -8.75 -28.52 1.02
CA CYS A 381 -8.02 -29.48 1.84
C CYS A 381 -8.76 -30.83 1.98
N VAL A 382 -10.09 -30.80 2.02
CA VAL A 382 -10.94 -31.99 2.13
C VAL A 382 -11.15 -32.71 0.79
N ASP A 383 -11.27 -31.98 -0.32
CA ASP A 383 -11.71 -32.52 -1.61
C ASP A 383 -11.08 -31.82 -2.83
N GLN A 384 -9.80 -32.11 -3.06
CA GLN A 384 -8.95 -31.63 -4.19
C GLN A 384 -9.50 -31.89 -5.62
N LYS A 385 -10.72 -32.41 -5.77
CA LYS A 385 -11.34 -32.74 -7.08
C LYS A 385 -12.29 -31.67 -7.61
N TYR A 386 -12.65 -30.66 -6.80
CA TYR A 386 -13.58 -29.63 -7.25
C TYR A 386 -12.92 -28.57 -8.14
N SER A 387 -13.74 -27.98 -9.00
CA SER A 387 -13.39 -26.79 -9.78
C SER A 387 -13.90 -25.57 -9.02
N ASN A 388 -13.03 -24.60 -8.77
CA ASN A 388 -13.34 -23.36 -8.04
C ASN A 388 -14.55 -22.57 -8.60
N LYS A 389 -14.93 -22.84 -9.86
CA LYS A 389 -16.14 -22.26 -10.50
C LYS A 389 -17.48 -22.67 -9.88
N ASP A 390 -17.52 -23.72 -9.05
CA ASP A 390 -18.76 -24.26 -8.46
C ASP A 390 -18.93 -23.92 -6.97
N PHE A 391 -17.99 -23.20 -6.35
CA PHE A 391 -17.95 -22.96 -4.90
C PHE A 391 -19.21 -22.30 -4.34
N SER A 392 -19.80 -21.33 -5.06
CA SER A 392 -21.00 -20.61 -4.62
C SER A 392 -22.25 -21.48 -4.45
N LYS A 393 -22.29 -22.69 -5.02
CA LYS A 393 -23.39 -23.64 -4.83
C LYS A 393 -23.50 -24.19 -3.40
N PHE A 394 -22.43 -24.04 -2.61
CA PHE A 394 -22.38 -24.43 -1.20
C PHE A 394 -22.93 -23.34 -0.26
N PHE A 395 -23.44 -22.23 -0.80
CA PHE A 395 -24.00 -21.11 -0.05
C PHE A 395 -25.44 -20.82 -0.48
N GLU A 396 -26.23 -20.23 0.43
CA GLU A 396 -27.63 -19.83 0.21
C GLU A 396 -27.97 -18.62 1.08
N ASP A 397 -28.43 -17.52 0.47
CA ASP A 397 -28.62 -16.20 1.09
C ASP A 397 -27.33 -15.66 1.76
N GLY A 398 -26.18 -15.84 1.13
CA GLY A 398 -24.90 -15.33 1.63
C GLY A 398 -24.28 -16.08 2.80
N ILE A 399 -24.78 -17.27 3.17
CA ILE A 399 -24.25 -18.11 4.26
C ILE A 399 -24.05 -19.57 3.81
N PRO A 400 -23.18 -20.37 4.46
CA PRO A 400 -22.99 -21.79 4.09
C PRO A 400 -24.28 -22.59 4.23
N SER A 401 -24.62 -23.36 3.20
CA SER A 401 -25.80 -24.23 3.15
C SER A 401 -25.50 -25.62 3.72
N GLN A 402 -26.53 -26.43 3.96
CA GLN A 402 -26.36 -27.81 4.44
C GLN A 402 -25.46 -28.65 3.50
N GLN A 403 -25.45 -28.35 2.20
CA GLN A 403 -24.63 -29.08 1.22
C GLN A 403 -23.12 -28.92 1.49
N TYR A 404 -22.69 -27.78 2.04
CA TYR A 404 -21.31 -27.57 2.45
C TYR A 404 -20.92 -28.54 3.58
N TYR A 405 -21.73 -28.55 4.63
CA TYR A 405 -21.54 -29.37 5.82
C TYR A 405 -21.62 -30.88 5.51
N ASP A 406 -22.58 -31.30 4.67
CA ASP A 406 -22.71 -32.68 4.21
C ASP A 406 -21.46 -33.16 3.44
N ARG A 407 -20.78 -32.26 2.71
CA ARG A 407 -19.52 -32.60 2.02
C ARG A 407 -18.39 -32.83 3.01
N LEU A 408 -18.21 -31.91 3.96
CA LEU A 408 -17.18 -31.99 5.00
C LEU A 408 -17.32 -33.25 5.88
N GLN A 409 -18.54 -33.65 6.23
CA GLN A 409 -18.82 -34.78 7.12
C GLN A 409 -18.22 -36.13 6.62
N SER A 410 -17.99 -36.26 5.31
CA SER A 410 -17.40 -37.45 4.70
C SER A 410 -15.86 -37.52 4.78
N SER A 411 -15.20 -36.50 5.35
CA SER A 411 -13.75 -36.35 5.27
C SER A 411 -12.96 -37.10 6.36
N PRO A 412 -11.94 -37.89 5.99
CA PRO A 412 -10.99 -38.42 6.97
C PRO A 412 -10.11 -37.32 7.57
N LEU A 413 -9.91 -36.17 6.90
CA LEU A 413 -9.11 -35.06 7.42
C LEU A 413 -9.62 -34.55 8.78
N LEU A 414 -10.95 -34.50 8.92
CA LEU A 414 -11.62 -33.99 10.11
C LEU A 414 -11.76 -35.03 11.22
N THR A 415 -11.59 -36.33 10.92
CA THR A 415 -12.01 -37.43 11.80
C THR A 415 -10.96 -38.52 12.06
N ASN A 416 -9.92 -38.65 11.22
CA ASN A 416 -8.88 -39.67 11.33
C ASN A 416 -7.67 -39.14 12.10
N ASP A 417 -7.23 -39.85 13.14
CA ASP A 417 -6.07 -39.48 13.96
C ASP A 417 -4.76 -39.44 13.15
N GLU A 418 -4.64 -40.25 12.09
CA GLU A 418 -3.47 -40.25 11.19
C GLU A 418 -3.37 -38.99 10.30
N GLU A 419 -4.47 -38.24 10.17
CA GLU A 419 -4.55 -37.03 9.32
C GLU A 419 -4.33 -35.72 10.10
N VAL A 420 -4.02 -35.81 11.40
CA VAL A 420 -3.79 -34.64 12.29
C VAL A 420 -2.74 -33.67 11.74
N GLY A 421 -1.66 -34.17 11.14
CA GLY A 421 -0.64 -33.33 10.51
C GLY A 421 -1.18 -32.46 9.37
N LYS A 422 -2.10 -32.98 8.55
CA LYS A 422 -2.76 -32.21 7.47
C LYS A 422 -3.87 -31.30 8.01
N PHE A 423 -4.59 -31.74 9.04
CA PHE A 423 -5.59 -30.92 9.71
C PHE A 423 -4.98 -29.65 10.31
N ILE A 424 -3.78 -29.74 10.87
CA ILE A 424 -3.04 -28.60 11.42
C ILE A 424 -2.73 -27.55 10.36
N SER A 425 -2.38 -27.93 9.13
CA SER A 425 -2.19 -26.94 8.05
C SER A 425 -3.48 -26.19 7.70
N CYS A 426 -4.66 -26.77 7.96
CA CYS A 426 -5.94 -26.08 7.80
C CYS A 426 -6.20 -25.05 8.92
N LEU A 427 -5.68 -25.28 10.14
CA LEU A 427 -5.80 -24.32 11.26
C LEU A 427 -5.12 -22.96 10.97
N GLY A 428 -4.40 -22.82 9.86
CA GLY A 428 -3.96 -21.54 9.35
C GLY A 428 -5.12 -20.56 9.14
N ASP A 429 -6.23 -21.03 8.55
CA ASP A 429 -7.37 -20.19 8.10
C ASP A 429 -8.71 -20.98 8.14
N MET A 430 -9.04 -21.61 9.27
CA MET A 430 -10.18 -22.54 9.39
C MET A 430 -11.43 -21.86 9.98
N PRO A 431 -12.63 -21.99 9.36
CA PRO A 431 -13.89 -21.51 9.91
C PRO A 431 -14.30 -22.27 11.19
N LEU A 432 -14.70 -21.53 12.23
CA LEU A 432 -15.03 -22.03 13.57
C LEU A 432 -16.55 -22.07 13.82
N THR A 433 -17.32 -22.71 12.93
CA THR A 433 -18.76 -22.86 13.12
C THR A 433 -19.11 -24.02 14.08
N PRO A 434 -20.26 -23.98 14.78
CA PRO A 434 -20.70 -25.09 15.63
C PRO A 434 -20.85 -26.41 14.87
N GLU A 435 -21.28 -26.37 13.61
CA GLU A 435 -21.45 -27.52 12.73
C GLU A 435 -20.10 -28.20 12.47
N ILE A 436 -19.06 -27.43 12.15
CA ILE A 436 -17.71 -27.95 11.89
C ILE A 436 -17.11 -28.51 13.18
N TYR A 437 -17.25 -27.80 14.31
CA TYR A 437 -16.77 -28.29 15.61
C TYR A 437 -17.39 -29.65 15.98
N ASN A 438 -18.68 -29.85 15.69
CA ASN A 438 -19.38 -31.12 15.93
C ASN A 438 -18.94 -32.28 15.01
N MET A 439 -18.20 -32.01 13.93
CA MET A 439 -17.65 -33.03 13.03
C MET A 439 -16.25 -33.51 13.41
N LEU A 440 -15.54 -32.81 14.30
CA LEU A 440 -14.14 -33.09 14.57
C LEU A 440 -13.95 -34.40 15.37
N GLY A 441 -12.97 -35.19 14.94
CA GLY A 441 -12.42 -36.32 15.69
C GLY A 441 -11.79 -35.86 17.00
N GLN A 442 -11.48 -36.81 17.89
CA GLN A 442 -10.90 -36.49 19.21
C GLN A 442 -9.54 -35.80 19.07
N SER A 443 -8.70 -36.25 18.15
CA SER A 443 -7.39 -35.66 17.91
C SER A 443 -7.47 -34.27 17.26
N GLN A 444 -8.35 -34.08 16.28
CA GLN A 444 -8.62 -32.78 15.65
C GLN A 444 -9.14 -31.76 16.66
N THR A 445 -10.11 -32.17 17.49
CA THR A 445 -10.63 -31.34 18.60
C THR A 445 -9.49 -30.95 19.54
N LYS A 446 -8.63 -31.91 19.91
CA LYS A 446 -7.50 -31.67 20.81
C LYS A 446 -6.47 -30.70 20.22
N ALA A 447 -6.15 -30.82 18.93
CA ALA A 447 -5.24 -29.90 18.22
C ALA A 447 -5.82 -28.48 18.16
N LEU A 448 -7.13 -28.33 17.88
CA LEU A 448 -7.82 -27.04 17.88
C LEU A 448 -7.85 -26.40 19.29
N ASP A 449 -8.07 -27.18 20.34
CA ASP A 449 -8.04 -26.68 21.72
C ASP A 449 -6.64 -26.21 22.14
N MET A 450 -5.59 -26.89 21.69
CA MET A 450 -4.21 -26.46 21.90
C MET A 450 -3.92 -25.15 21.15
N TYR A 451 -4.35 -25.02 19.89
CA TYR A 451 -4.27 -23.75 19.16
C TYR A 451 -4.99 -22.60 19.89
N LYS A 452 -6.21 -22.85 20.43
CA LYS A 452 -6.97 -21.88 21.23
C LYS A 452 -6.26 -21.50 22.54
N GLU A 453 -5.52 -22.41 23.16
CA GLU A 453 -4.68 -22.11 24.33
C GLU A 453 -3.52 -21.18 23.94
N TRP A 454 -2.83 -21.47 22.84
CA TRP A 454 -1.71 -20.65 22.34
C TRP A 454 -2.17 -19.27 21.86
N CYS A 455 -3.39 -19.14 21.32
CA CYS A 455 -4.02 -17.84 21.08
C CYS A 455 -4.12 -17.00 22.37
N LYS A 456 -4.53 -17.60 23.49
CA LYS A 456 -4.62 -16.91 24.80
C LYS A 456 -3.26 -16.56 25.40
N LYS A 457 -2.22 -17.34 25.09
CA LYS A 457 -0.81 -17.00 25.39
C LYS A 457 -0.27 -15.89 24.48
N GLY A 458 -1.01 -15.54 23.43
CA GLY A 458 -0.62 -14.53 22.44
C GLY A 458 0.35 -15.02 21.38
N ALA A 459 0.51 -16.35 21.22
CA ALA A 459 1.53 -17.00 20.37
C ALA A 459 1.00 -17.95 19.25
N PRO A 460 -0.08 -17.60 18.49
CA PRO A 460 -0.71 -18.52 17.52
C PRO A 460 0.18 -18.86 16.31
N SER A 461 0.93 -17.90 15.76
CA SER A 461 1.87 -18.13 14.66
C SER A 461 2.99 -19.09 15.07
N THR A 462 3.44 -18.99 16.32
CA THR A 462 4.46 -19.87 16.89
C THR A 462 3.95 -21.31 17.02
N PHE A 463 2.69 -21.51 17.44
CA PHE A 463 2.03 -22.82 17.40
C PHE A 463 1.97 -23.39 15.98
N LEU A 464 1.48 -22.62 15.01
CA LEU A 464 1.32 -23.09 13.62
C LEU A 464 2.68 -23.37 12.94
N GLY A 465 3.72 -22.57 13.21
CA GLY A 465 5.08 -22.78 12.69
C GLY A 465 5.84 -23.95 13.34
N LEU A 466 5.46 -24.34 14.56
CA LEU A 466 5.86 -25.62 15.16
C LEU A 466 5.13 -26.78 14.52
N ALA A 467 3.82 -26.64 14.38
CA ALA A 467 2.93 -27.74 14.06
C ALA A 467 2.87 -28.04 12.53
N SER A 468 3.32 -27.12 11.68
CA SER A 468 3.46 -27.33 10.22
C SER A 468 4.68 -28.16 9.79
N GLN A 469 5.46 -28.67 10.74
CA GLN A 469 6.64 -29.49 10.45
C GLN A 469 6.23 -30.86 9.89
N HIS A 470 6.92 -31.30 8.83
CA HIS A 470 6.63 -32.53 8.09
C HIS A 470 6.79 -33.86 8.89
N SER A 471 7.06 -33.78 10.19
CA SER A 471 7.32 -34.89 11.11
C SER A 471 6.13 -35.30 11.98
N ILE A 472 4.99 -34.58 11.96
CA ILE A 472 3.83 -34.94 12.80
C ILE A 472 3.22 -36.27 12.34
N THR A 473 3.43 -37.29 13.16
CA THR A 473 2.92 -38.66 12.98
C THR A 473 1.65 -38.96 13.76
N GLY A 474 1.19 -38.03 14.61
CA GLY A 474 -0.04 -38.15 15.40
C GLY A 474 -0.13 -37.13 16.53
N ILE A 475 -1.27 -37.12 17.24
CA ILE A 475 -1.59 -36.13 18.28
C ILE A 475 -0.65 -36.19 19.49
N ASP A 476 -0.20 -37.37 19.91
CA ASP A 476 0.68 -37.53 21.08
C ASP A 476 2.06 -36.88 20.85
N TYR A 477 2.58 -36.95 19.63
CA TYR A 477 3.83 -36.27 19.25
C TYR A 477 3.66 -34.74 19.25
N LEU A 478 2.51 -34.23 18.78
CA LEU A 478 2.21 -32.79 18.89
C LEU A 478 2.11 -32.36 20.37
N ILE A 479 1.47 -33.15 21.23
CA ILE A 479 1.36 -32.86 22.67
C ILE A 479 2.74 -32.79 23.34
N ASP A 480 3.62 -33.76 23.07
CA ASP A 480 5.01 -33.75 23.56
C ASP A 480 5.80 -32.55 23.04
N LEU A 481 5.76 -32.29 21.73
CA LEU A 481 6.44 -31.14 21.10
C LEU A 481 5.95 -29.81 21.69
N ILE A 482 4.64 -29.65 21.90
CA ILE A 482 4.05 -28.43 22.45
C ILE A 482 4.35 -28.26 23.94
N HIS A 483 4.39 -29.33 24.75
CA HIS A 483 4.85 -29.23 26.13
C HIS A 483 6.33 -28.83 26.23
N LYS A 484 7.19 -29.39 25.36
CA LYS A 484 8.61 -29.00 25.26
C LYS A 484 8.76 -27.55 24.82
N ALA A 485 7.98 -27.10 23.84
CA ALA A 485 7.95 -25.71 23.38
C ALA A 485 7.46 -24.74 24.45
N ASP A 486 6.43 -25.10 25.23
CA ASP A 486 5.91 -24.26 26.32
C ASP A 486 6.94 -24.13 27.46
N SER A 487 7.61 -25.23 27.83
CA SER A 487 8.75 -25.20 28.76
C SER A 487 9.91 -24.34 28.23
N PHE A 488 10.20 -24.44 26.94
CA PHE A 488 11.24 -23.67 26.27
C PHE A 488 10.93 -22.16 26.27
N LEU A 489 9.69 -21.77 25.93
CA LEU A 489 9.24 -20.38 26.00
C LEU A 489 9.15 -19.86 27.44
N GLY A 490 8.90 -20.73 28.42
CA GLY A 490 9.02 -20.37 29.84
C GLY A 490 10.41 -19.82 30.22
N LYS A 491 11.47 -20.19 29.47
CA LYS A 491 12.84 -19.72 29.63
C LYS A 491 13.28 -18.70 28.58
N TYR A 492 12.82 -18.85 27.33
CA TYR A 492 13.15 -18.00 26.18
C TYR A 492 11.87 -17.42 25.54
N PRO A 493 11.13 -16.53 26.24
CA PRO A 493 9.70 -16.23 25.98
C PRO A 493 9.37 -15.52 24.67
N LEU A 494 10.37 -15.11 23.89
CA LEU A 494 10.18 -14.43 22.62
C LEU A 494 10.67 -15.27 21.43
N ALA A 495 11.27 -16.43 21.66
CA ALA A 495 11.91 -17.21 20.61
C ALA A 495 10.95 -17.61 19.47
N ASN A 496 11.25 -17.22 18.24
CA ASN A 496 10.52 -17.74 17.07
C ASN A 496 10.87 -19.21 16.87
N LEU A 497 9.88 -20.10 16.99
CA LEU A 497 10.04 -21.55 16.97
C LEU A 497 9.75 -22.20 15.60
N ALA A 498 9.41 -21.42 14.56
CA ALA A 498 9.13 -21.93 13.22
C ALA A 498 10.35 -22.70 12.66
N HIS A 499 10.15 -24.00 12.39
CA HIS A 499 11.21 -24.94 12.00
C HIS A 499 12.41 -25.08 12.97
N ARG A 500 12.22 -24.81 14.28
CA ARG A 500 13.29 -24.86 15.30
C ARG A 500 13.25 -26.10 16.22
N GLU A 501 12.71 -27.25 15.79
CA GLU A 501 12.63 -28.47 16.62
C GLU A 501 13.99 -28.84 17.25
N SER A 502 15.07 -28.71 16.48
CA SER A 502 16.46 -28.97 16.90
C SER A 502 16.88 -28.18 18.14
N VAL A 503 16.50 -26.91 18.28
CA VAL A 503 16.92 -26.07 19.43
C VAL A 503 16.08 -26.37 20.67
N ILE A 504 14.80 -26.72 20.49
CA ILE A 504 13.91 -27.17 21.58
C ILE A 504 14.42 -28.50 22.13
N ASN A 505 14.75 -29.46 21.25
CA ASN A 505 15.34 -30.73 21.63
C ASN A 505 16.71 -30.55 22.32
N ALA A 506 17.53 -29.58 21.90
CA ALA A 506 18.80 -29.26 22.57
C ALA A 506 18.59 -28.72 24.00
N HIS A 507 17.61 -27.83 24.22
CA HIS A 507 17.24 -27.37 25.56
C HIS A 507 16.71 -28.52 26.44
N VAL A 508 15.86 -29.40 25.90
CA VAL A 508 15.36 -30.59 26.62
C VAL A 508 16.48 -31.55 27.01
N GLN A 509 17.56 -31.61 26.22
CA GLN A 509 18.79 -32.36 26.53
C GLN A 509 19.68 -31.65 27.58
N GLY A 510 19.33 -30.44 28.04
CA GLY A 510 20.12 -29.65 29.00
C GLY A 510 21.31 -28.92 28.40
N LYS A 511 21.45 -28.90 27.06
CA LYS A 511 22.60 -28.27 26.37
C LYS A 511 22.70 -26.78 26.58
N ASP A 512 21.59 -26.12 26.90
CA ASP A 512 21.56 -24.70 27.26
C ASP A 512 22.27 -24.43 28.60
N SER A 513 22.24 -25.39 29.52
CA SER A 513 22.89 -25.33 30.82
C SER A 513 24.39 -25.63 30.69
N ILE A 514 24.75 -26.53 29.78
CA ILE A 514 26.15 -26.84 29.40
C ILE A 514 26.79 -25.63 28.72
N LEU A 515 26.15 -25.06 27.70
CA LEU A 515 26.65 -23.86 26.99
C LEU A 515 26.59 -22.59 27.86
N GLY A 516 25.56 -22.46 28.69
CA GLY A 516 25.23 -21.24 29.44
C GLY A 516 24.03 -20.52 28.83
N GLU A 517 23.07 -20.16 29.68
CA GLU A 517 21.74 -19.67 29.27
C GLU A 517 21.81 -18.38 28.42
N GLU A 518 22.79 -17.51 28.70
CA GLU A 518 22.99 -16.27 27.96
C GLU A 518 23.47 -16.52 26.52
N TYR A 519 24.48 -17.36 26.32
CA TYR A 519 24.98 -17.70 24.98
C TYR A 519 23.96 -18.57 24.21
N PHE A 520 23.26 -19.47 24.89
CA PHE A 520 22.19 -20.25 24.27
C PHE A 520 21.03 -19.33 23.85
N GLY A 521 20.66 -18.35 24.67
CA GLY A 521 19.72 -17.29 24.32
C GLY A 521 20.13 -16.57 23.02
N ASP A 522 21.38 -16.14 22.90
CA ASP A 522 21.87 -15.49 21.68
C ASP A 522 21.68 -16.38 20.41
N LEU A 523 21.97 -17.69 20.48
CA LEU A 523 21.73 -18.63 19.36
C LEU A 523 20.25 -18.79 19.00
N VAL A 524 19.39 -18.85 20.02
CA VAL A 524 17.94 -19.00 19.84
C VAL A 524 17.36 -17.78 19.13
N LEU A 525 17.79 -16.59 19.53
CA LEU A 525 17.16 -15.32 19.15
C LEU A 525 17.58 -14.84 17.73
N TYR A 526 18.80 -15.14 17.26
CA TYR A 526 19.37 -14.63 16.00
C TYR A 526 19.25 -15.54 14.76
N ASN A 527 18.43 -16.61 14.80
CA ASN A 527 18.13 -17.55 13.70
C ASN A 527 19.25 -17.74 12.64
N CYS A 528 20.42 -18.15 13.12
CA CYS A 528 21.68 -18.20 12.38
C CYS A 528 21.99 -19.58 11.77
N ARG A 529 21.11 -20.57 11.97
CA ARG A 529 21.31 -22.02 11.74
C ARG A 529 22.41 -22.69 12.55
N ALA A 530 23.21 -21.96 13.35
CA ALA A 530 24.24 -22.54 14.21
C ALA A 530 23.65 -23.40 15.35
N ASP A 531 22.42 -23.10 15.76
CA ASP A 531 21.61 -23.91 16.68
C ASP A 531 21.34 -25.34 16.16
N GLN A 532 21.19 -25.52 14.85
CA GLN A 532 21.10 -26.85 14.24
C GLN A 532 22.40 -27.63 14.46
N MET A 533 23.56 -26.98 14.29
CA MET A 533 24.87 -27.61 14.54
C MET A 533 25.04 -27.96 16.02
N LEU A 534 24.73 -27.02 16.93
CA LEU A 534 24.76 -27.24 18.40
C LEU A 534 23.88 -28.43 18.82
N SER A 535 22.70 -28.59 18.20
CA SER A 535 21.80 -29.71 18.50
C SER A 535 22.43 -31.08 18.22
N THR A 536 23.39 -31.15 17.28
CA THR A 536 24.09 -32.38 16.88
C THR A 536 25.43 -32.63 17.60
N MET A 537 26.01 -31.61 18.24
CA MET A 537 27.25 -31.74 19.03
C MET A 537 27.06 -32.64 20.25
N ASP A 538 28.14 -33.27 20.72
CA ASP A 538 28.18 -33.89 22.05
C ASP A 538 28.47 -32.86 23.16
N ASP A 539 28.28 -33.27 24.41
CA ASP A 539 28.43 -32.41 25.57
C ASP A 539 29.88 -31.90 25.73
N GLU A 540 30.89 -32.72 25.40
CA GLU A 540 32.31 -32.34 25.44
C GLU A 540 32.61 -31.20 24.45
N SER A 541 32.08 -31.28 23.23
CA SER A 541 32.19 -30.23 22.21
C SER A 541 31.53 -28.91 22.67
N ILE A 542 30.37 -29.00 23.35
CA ILE A 542 29.65 -27.82 23.85
C ILE A 542 30.41 -27.17 25.02
N GLU A 543 31.06 -27.97 25.89
CA GLU A 543 31.97 -27.45 26.92
C GLU A 543 33.20 -26.73 26.31
N VAL A 544 33.73 -27.22 25.19
CA VAL A 544 34.80 -26.55 24.44
C VAL A 544 34.32 -25.20 23.89
N VAL A 545 33.18 -25.16 23.20
CA VAL A 545 32.56 -23.90 22.71
C VAL A 545 32.37 -22.90 23.85
N ARG A 546 31.82 -23.34 25.00
CA ARG A 546 31.66 -22.49 26.18
C ARG A 546 33.00 -21.95 26.68
N ARG A 547 34.02 -22.79 26.81
CA ARG A 547 35.36 -22.38 27.28
C ARG A 547 35.99 -21.35 26.35
N HIS A 548 35.80 -21.50 25.04
CA HIS A 548 36.25 -20.52 24.05
C HIS A 548 35.46 -19.21 24.18
N LEU A 549 34.13 -19.25 24.35
CA LEU A 549 33.31 -18.05 24.56
C LEU A 549 33.64 -17.32 25.87
N ASP A 550 33.80 -18.04 26.97
CA ASP A 550 34.24 -17.54 28.28
C ASP A 550 35.69 -17.05 28.26
N THR A 551 36.44 -17.28 27.18
CA THR A 551 37.77 -16.71 26.93
C THR A 551 37.65 -15.45 26.07
N LEU A 552 36.94 -15.52 24.95
CA LEU A 552 36.74 -14.40 24.02
C LEU A 552 36.00 -13.23 24.67
N SER A 553 35.07 -13.49 25.59
CA SER A 553 34.33 -12.46 26.32
C SER A 553 35.22 -11.59 27.23
N ARG A 554 36.34 -12.13 27.75
CA ARG A 554 37.31 -11.37 28.57
C ARG A 554 38.03 -10.29 27.78
N PHE A 555 38.20 -10.50 26.48
CA PHE A 555 38.94 -9.57 25.60
C PHE A 555 38.05 -8.44 25.04
N ASN A 556 36.79 -8.35 25.47
CA ASN A 556 35.81 -7.35 25.03
C ASN A 556 35.78 -7.15 23.50
N LEU A 557 35.53 -8.24 22.78
CA LEU A 557 35.56 -8.28 21.32
C LEU A 557 34.20 -7.86 20.73
N PHE A 558 34.21 -7.37 19.50
CA PHE A 558 33.02 -7.07 18.68
C PHE A 558 32.07 -5.96 19.19
N ASP A 559 32.54 -4.93 19.89
CA ASP A 559 31.75 -3.72 20.20
C ASP A 559 30.38 -4.04 20.87
N GLY A 560 30.27 -5.17 21.58
CA GLY A 560 29.04 -5.67 22.21
C GLY A 560 28.13 -6.57 21.35
N ASP A 561 28.50 -6.96 20.12
CA ASP A 561 27.78 -7.98 19.33
C ASP A 561 28.17 -9.42 19.75
N ARG A 562 27.69 -9.79 20.94
CA ARG A 562 27.93 -11.12 21.54
C ARG A 562 27.34 -12.25 20.70
N ALA A 563 26.20 -12.04 20.05
CA ALA A 563 25.54 -13.07 19.25
C ALA A 563 26.36 -13.49 18.02
N ARG A 564 27.01 -12.54 17.32
CA ARG A 564 27.96 -12.85 16.24
C ARG A 564 29.12 -13.71 16.73
N MET A 565 29.65 -13.41 17.92
CA MET A 565 30.72 -14.20 18.56
C MET A 565 30.26 -15.62 18.90
N VAL A 566 29.07 -15.79 19.49
CA VAL A 566 28.50 -17.12 19.80
C VAL A 566 28.27 -17.94 18.53
N ASN A 567 27.64 -17.34 17.52
CA ASN A 567 27.43 -17.98 16.21
C ASN A 567 28.75 -18.42 15.57
N TYR A 568 29.77 -17.57 15.62
CA TYR A 568 31.09 -17.88 15.08
C TYR A 568 31.75 -19.04 15.84
N ALA A 569 31.74 -19.04 17.17
CA ALA A 569 32.34 -20.11 17.97
C ALA A 569 31.70 -21.48 17.67
N VAL A 570 30.37 -21.57 17.66
CA VAL A 570 29.64 -22.82 17.36
C VAL A 570 29.96 -23.34 15.95
N LEU A 571 29.88 -22.49 14.93
CA LEU A 571 30.18 -22.88 13.55
C LEU A 571 31.66 -23.26 13.36
N THR A 572 32.54 -22.61 14.11
CA THR A 572 33.99 -22.80 13.99
C THR A 572 34.45 -24.10 14.65
N GLU A 573 33.93 -24.43 15.83
CA GLU A 573 34.18 -25.72 16.49
C GLU A 573 33.64 -26.87 15.64
N TYR A 574 32.40 -26.74 15.13
CA TYR A 574 31.82 -27.71 14.18
C TYR A 574 32.70 -27.94 12.93
N SER A 575 33.43 -26.91 12.49
CA SER A 575 34.34 -26.99 11.34
C SER A 575 35.77 -27.43 11.66
N GLY A 576 36.16 -27.46 12.94
CA GLY A 576 37.51 -27.79 13.42
C GLY A 576 38.64 -26.84 12.97
N ARG A 577 38.33 -25.62 12.49
CA ARG A 577 39.32 -24.77 11.78
C ARG A 577 40.19 -23.86 12.67
N VAL A 578 39.68 -23.43 13.83
CA VAL A 578 40.32 -22.38 14.65
C VAL A 578 40.53 -22.78 16.11
N GLY A 579 40.10 -23.98 16.51
CA GLY A 579 40.31 -24.54 17.87
C GLY A 579 41.70 -24.27 18.45
N PRO A 580 42.82 -24.54 17.73
CA PRO A 580 44.17 -24.29 18.23
C PRO A 580 44.45 -22.84 18.67
N LEU A 581 43.88 -21.84 17.97
CA LEU A 581 44.04 -20.43 18.35
C LEU A 581 43.24 -20.11 19.61
N PHE A 582 42.03 -20.65 19.73
CA PHE A 582 41.17 -20.43 20.90
C PHE A 582 41.70 -21.18 22.14
N ASP A 583 42.28 -22.35 21.96
CA ASP A 583 42.95 -23.11 23.01
C ASP A 583 44.19 -22.39 23.55
N GLU A 584 45.00 -21.77 22.69
CA GLU A 584 46.14 -20.96 23.13
C GLU A 584 45.68 -19.65 23.78
N LEU A 585 44.67 -18.96 23.22
CA LEU A 585 44.05 -17.78 23.83
C LEU A 585 43.48 -18.06 25.23
N ALA A 586 42.98 -19.26 25.50
CA ALA A 586 42.50 -19.66 26.82
C ALA A 586 43.60 -19.70 27.90
N THR A 587 44.87 -19.68 27.49
CA THR A 587 46.05 -19.60 28.38
C THR A 587 46.57 -18.16 28.56
N VAL A 588 45.93 -17.17 27.94
CA VAL A 588 46.33 -15.75 27.98
C VAL A 588 45.35 -14.95 28.83
N ASP A 589 45.85 -14.29 29.87
CA ASP A 589 45.01 -13.50 30.78
C ASP A 589 44.53 -12.17 30.15
N GLU A 590 45.42 -11.47 29.43
CA GLU A 590 45.14 -10.17 28.81
C GLU A 590 45.79 -10.06 27.42
N LEU A 591 45.12 -9.35 26.50
CA LEU A 591 45.66 -8.95 25.21
C LEU A 591 45.91 -7.44 25.16
N ASP A 592 47.10 -7.06 24.70
CA ASP A 592 47.38 -5.70 24.27
C ASP A 592 46.44 -5.28 23.12
N GLU A 593 46.28 -3.97 22.95
CA GLU A 593 45.33 -3.38 22.01
C GLU A 593 45.58 -3.81 20.55
N ALA A 594 46.85 -3.92 20.13
CA ALA A 594 47.20 -4.31 18.77
C ALA A 594 46.87 -5.78 18.47
N THR A 595 47.15 -6.67 19.43
CA THR A 595 46.82 -8.10 19.34
C THR A 595 45.30 -8.33 19.42
N ARG A 596 44.59 -7.55 20.25
CA ARG A 596 43.12 -7.57 20.34
C ARG A 596 42.45 -7.09 19.05
N ASN A 597 42.95 -6.01 18.44
CA ASN A 597 42.48 -5.54 17.14
C ASN A 597 42.73 -6.59 16.05
N SER A 598 43.90 -7.25 16.06
CA SER A 598 44.19 -8.38 15.17
C SER A 598 43.23 -9.56 15.39
N LEU A 599 42.80 -9.83 16.62
CA LEU A 599 41.79 -10.86 16.92
C LEU A 599 40.40 -10.48 16.39
N ASN A 600 39.98 -9.23 16.55
CA ASN A 600 38.74 -8.71 15.98
C ASN A 600 38.73 -8.91 14.45
N LEU A 601 39.85 -8.62 13.77
CA LEU A 601 40.01 -8.86 12.33
C LEU A 601 39.96 -10.35 11.95
N VAL A 602 40.63 -11.24 12.71
CA VAL A 602 40.53 -12.69 12.52
C VAL A 602 39.08 -13.16 12.60
N LEU A 603 38.33 -12.70 13.60
CA LEU A 603 36.95 -13.15 13.80
C LEU A 603 35.99 -12.55 12.75
N ARG A 604 36.10 -11.25 12.42
CA ARG A 604 35.34 -10.58 11.33
C ARG A 604 35.56 -11.27 9.98
N THR A 605 36.82 -11.60 9.65
CA THR A 605 37.19 -12.24 8.37
C THR A 605 37.06 -13.77 8.39
N ARG A 606 36.41 -14.34 9.40
CA ARG A 606 36.21 -15.79 9.62
C ARG A 606 37.51 -16.62 9.57
N ASN A 607 38.62 -16.02 9.99
CA ASN A 607 39.97 -16.56 9.96
C ASN A 607 40.42 -17.03 8.57
N LYS A 608 40.17 -16.21 7.54
CA LYS A 608 40.43 -16.49 6.11
C LYS A 608 41.81 -17.08 5.81
N PHE A 609 42.86 -16.61 6.50
CA PHE A 609 44.24 -17.06 6.30
C PHE A 609 44.70 -18.14 7.29
N GLY A 610 43.82 -18.63 8.18
CA GLY A 610 44.12 -19.71 9.12
C GLY A 610 45.21 -19.36 10.12
N ILE A 611 45.07 -18.23 10.83
CA ILE A 611 45.84 -17.92 12.04
C ILE A 611 45.58 -19.00 13.09
N LYS A 612 46.64 -19.61 13.61
CA LYS A 612 46.56 -20.80 14.49
C LYS A 612 47.10 -20.59 15.89
N THR A 613 47.85 -19.52 16.12
CA THR A 613 48.55 -19.28 17.40
C THR A 613 48.48 -17.81 17.82
N VAL A 614 48.68 -17.56 19.11
CA VAL A 614 48.77 -16.19 19.65
C VAL A 614 50.03 -15.48 19.15
N GLU A 615 51.10 -16.22 18.84
CA GLU A 615 52.28 -15.63 18.20
C GLU A 615 52.03 -15.24 16.73
N GLU A 616 51.26 -16.02 15.96
CA GLU A 616 50.79 -15.60 14.63
C GLU A 616 49.86 -14.38 14.72
N LEU A 617 49.08 -14.27 15.80
CA LEU A 617 48.18 -13.15 16.06
C LEU A 617 48.92 -11.86 16.44
N LYS A 618 49.99 -11.94 17.25
CA LYS A 618 50.86 -10.79 17.55
C LYS A 618 51.60 -10.28 16.31
N ASN A 619 52.01 -11.21 15.45
CA ASN A 619 52.70 -10.90 14.19
C ASN A 619 51.73 -10.82 13.00
N TYR A 620 50.44 -10.56 13.22
CA TYR A 620 49.36 -10.71 12.23
C TYR A 620 49.70 -10.12 10.87
N ARG A 621 50.08 -8.83 10.79
CA ARG A 621 50.41 -8.18 9.51
C ARG A 621 51.53 -8.89 8.74
N ALA A 622 52.56 -9.40 9.43
CA ALA A 622 53.67 -10.11 8.76
C ALA A 622 53.23 -11.49 8.24
N VAL A 623 52.49 -12.25 9.06
CA VAL A 623 51.96 -13.57 8.70
C VAL A 623 50.97 -13.47 7.54
N ILE A 624 50.11 -12.46 7.56
CA ILE A 624 49.16 -12.20 6.48
C ILE A 624 49.88 -11.71 5.22
N ALA A 625 50.86 -10.82 5.31
CA ALA A 625 51.63 -10.36 4.16
C ALA A 625 52.37 -11.53 3.46
N GLU A 626 52.96 -12.46 4.21
CA GLU A 626 53.59 -13.67 3.66
C GLU A 626 52.56 -14.53 2.91
N ARG A 627 51.44 -14.87 3.57
CA ARG A 627 50.39 -15.74 3.00
C ARG A 627 49.70 -15.08 1.79
N ALA A 628 49.35 -13.80 1.87
CA ALA A 628 48.77 -13.04 0.78
C ALA A 628 49.75 -12.89 -0.41
N THR A 629 51.07 -12.77 -0.16
CA THR A 629 52.07 -12.79 -1.23
C THR A 629 52.10 -14.14 -1.96
N GLY A 630 51.96 -15.25 -1.23
CA GLY A 630 51.82 -16.59 -1.83
C GLY A 630 50.56 -16.71 -2.69
N ASP A 631 49.41 -16.24 -2.21
CA ASP A 631 48.14 -16.24 -2.95
C ASP A 631 48.20 -15.32 -4.19
N LEU A 632 48.86 -14.15 -4.09
CA LEU A 632 49.06 -13.19 -5.19
C LEU A 632 49.83 -13.76 -6.38
N VAL A 633 50.81 -14.65 -6.12
CA VAL A 633 51.62 -15.30 -7.17
C VAL A 633 51.10 -16.69 -7.55
N SER A 634 49.92 -17.08 -7.08
CA SER A 634 49.28 -18.34 -7.45
C SER A 634 48.87 -18.36 -8.92
N ASN A 635 49.04 -19.51 -9.57
CA ASN A 635 48.51 -19.74 -10.92
C ASN A 635 46.98 -19.74 -10.97
N TYR A 636 46.30 -19.83 -9.82
CA TYR A 636 44.84 -19.71 -9.71
C TYR A 636 44.44 -18.28 -9.37
N VAL A 637 43.80 -17.60 -10.33
CA VAL A 637 43.38 -16.19 -10.19
C VAL A 637 42.43 -15.96 -9.00
N GLY A 638 41.69 -16.99 -8.58
CA GLY A 638 40.83 -16.89 -7.40
C GLY A 638 41.60 -16.71 -6.10
N ASP A 639 42.86 -17.15 -6.00
CA ASP A 639 43.71 -16.88 -4.83
C ASP A 639 44.16 -15.42 -4.85
N ALA A 640 44.69 -14.96 -5.98
CA ALA A 640 45.13 -13.58 -6.16
C ALA A 640 43.98 -12.57 -5.93
N CYS A 641 42.80 -12.78 -6.54
CA CYS A 641 41.62 -11.96 -6.26
C CYS A 641 41.28 -11.94 -4.75
N ARG A 642 41.29 -13.10 -4.07
CA ARG A 642 41.00 -13.17 -2.63
C ARG A 642 42.06 -12.42 -1.80
N ALA A 643 43.33 -12.44 -2.18
CA ALA A 643 44.39 -11.69 -1.52
C ALA A 643 44.22 -10.18 -1.72
N ILE A 644 43.98 -9.72 -2.95
CA ILE A 644 43.84 -8.29 -3.28
C ILE A 644 42.59 -7.70 -2.61
N SER A 645 41.44 -8.38 -2.67
CA SER A 645 40.24 -7.94 -1.96
C SER A 645 40.48 -7.81 -0.46
N PHE A 646 41.30 -8.67 0.15
CA PHE A 646 41.65 -8.53 1.56
C PHE A 646 42.61 -7.35 1.81
N ILE A 647 43.59 -7.11 0.94
CA ILE A 647 44.51 -5.97 1.07
C ILE A 647 43.74 -4.64 1.01
N MET A 648 42.76 -4.53 0.11
CA MET A 648 41.93 -3.32 -0.02
C MET A 648 40.84 -3.21 1.07
N LEU A 649 40.29 -4.33 1.53
CA LEU A 649 39.25 -4.42 2.57
C LEU A 649 39.80 -5.09 3.84
N SER A 650 40.85 -4.50 4.41
CA SER A 650 41.55 -5.03 5.60
C SER A 650 40.60 -5.36 6.75
N ASP A 651 39.53 -4.58 6.91
CA ASP A 651 38.63 -4.56 8.07
C ASP A 651 37.21 -5.06 7.74
N PHE A 652 37.07 -5.82 6.63
CA PHE A 652 35.80 -6.14 5.96
C PHE A 652 34.60 -6.41 6.89
N ASP A 653 33.66 -5.46 6.89
CA ASP A 653 32.43 -5.45 7.70
C ASP A 653 31.18 -5.90 6.91
N GLY A 654 31.37 -6.64 5.81
CA GLY A 654 30.27 -7.28 5.06
C GLY A 654 29.61 -6.44 3.96
N TYR A 655 30.03 -5.19 3.73
CA TYR A 655 29.48 -4.31 2.68
C TYR A 655 30.50 -4.06 1.56
N ASP A 656 30.00 -3.98 0.33
CA ASP A 656 30.74 -3.70 -0.90
C ASP A 656 30.52 -2.24 -1.36
N LEU A 657 31.46 -1.63 -2.09
CA LEU A 657 31.31 -0.30 -2.67
C LEU A 657 30.10 -0.20 -3.62
N SER A 658 29.65 -1.32 -4.18
CA SER A 658 28.43 -1.42 -5.00
C SER A 658 27.13 -1.07 -4.26
N CYS A 659 27.15 -0.92 -2.93
CA CYS A 659 25.97 -0.50 -2.17
C CYS A 659 25.82 1.03 -2.01
N PHE A 660 26.63 1.86 -2.67
CA PHE A 660 26.56 3.33 -2.56
C PHE A 660 26.23 4.01 -3.92
N ASP A 661 25.47 5.10 -3.92
CA ASP A 661 25.21 5.92 -5.13
C ASP A 661 26.44 6.77 -5.45
N LEU A 662 27.47 6.11 -6.00
CA LEU A 662 28.77 6.71 -6.30
C LEU A 662 28.66 7.84 -7.34
N ASP A 663 27.68 7.79 -8.25
CA ASP A 663 27.44 8.82 -9.26
C ASP A 663 26.92 10.12 -8.66
N THR A 664 25.97 10.05 -7.71
CA THR A 664 25.47 11.23 -6.99
C THR A 664 26.51 11.77 -6.02
N LEU A 665 27.25 10.89 -5.32
CA LEU A 665 28.36 11.29 -4.43
C LEU A 665 29.51 11.95 -5.20
N GLY A 666 29.82 11.47 -6.41
CA GLY A 666 30.78 12.08 -7.33
C GLY A 666 30.32 13.46 -7.81
N ARG A 667 29.05 13.61 -8.23
CA ARG A 667 28.46 14.90 -8.63
C ARG A 667 28.40 15.93 -7.49
N ARG A 668 28.27 15.48 -6.24
CA ARG A 668 28.37 16.33 -5.03
C ARG A 668 29.82 16.61 -4.58
N HIS A 669 30.84 16.21 -5.35
CA HIS A 669 32.26 16.36 -5.03
C HIS A 669 32.71 15.72 -3.70
N VAL A 670 32.03 14.67 -3.25
CA VAL A 670 32.43 13.89 -2.06
C VAL A 670 33.68 13.05 -2.34
N LEU A 671 33.80 12.54 -3.57
CA LEU A 671 34.89 11.68 -4.02
C LEU A 671 36.10 12.51 -4.49
N SER A 672 37.27 12.21 -3.93
CA SER A 672 38.57 12.71 -4.37
C SER A 672 39.11 11.88 -5.55
N PRO A 673 40.16 12.35 -6.25
CA PRO A 673 40.80 11.58 -7.32
C PRO A 673 41.32 10.19 -6.87
N ASP A 674 41.80 10.08 -5.62
CA ASP A 674 42.23 8.80 -5.06
C ASP A 674 41.01 7.88 -4.80
N ASP A 675 39.90 8.41 -4.26
CA ASP A 675 38.67 7.62 -4.06
C ASP A 675 38.12 7.06 -5.38
N VAL A 676 38.14 7.87 -6.44
CA VAL A 676 37.74 7.45 -7.80
C VAL A 676 38.69 6.38 -8.33
N ALA A 677 39.99 6.43 -8.01
CA ALA A 677 40.93 5.38 -8.36
C ALA A 677 40.69 4.07 -7.57
N VAL A 678 40.28 4.16 -6.29
CA VAL A 678 39.90 3.00 -5.47
C VAL A 678 38.68 2.30 -6.07
N ILE A 679 37.63 3.05 -6.39
CA ILE A 679 36.40 2.53 -7.04
C ILE A 679 36.75 1.84 -8.36
N ASN A 680 37.50 2.52 -9.23
CA ASN A 680 37.88 1.96 -10.53
C ASN A 680 38.71 0.68 -10.41
N LEU A 681 39.69 0.66 -9.49
CA LEU A 681 40.49 -0.54 -9.24
C LEU A 681 39.60 -1.68 -8.73
N PHE A 682 38.77 -1.41 -7.72
CA PHE A 682 37.88 -2.39 -7.10
C PHE A 682 36.92 -3.05 -8.10
N CYS A 683 36.29 -2.25 -8.97
CA CYS A 683 35.43 -2.75 -10.04
C CYS A 683 36.18 -3.61 -11.07
N GLN A 684 37.43 -3.26 -11.41
CA GLN A 684 38.23 -4.00 -12.39
C GLN A 684 38.73 -5.35 -11.84
N ILE A 685 39.11 -5.44 -10.56
CA ILE A 685 39.62 -6.66 -9.92
C ILE A 685 38.53 -7.67 -9.54
N ASN A 686 37.24 -7.35 -9.74
CA ASN A 686 36.12 -8.21 -9.34
C ASN A 686 36.29 -9.65 -9.88
N PRO A 687 36.20 -10.70 -9.03
CA PRO A 687 36.37 -12.11 -9.42
C PRO A 687 35.55 -12.56 -10.63
N ILE A 688 34.38 -11.96 -10.86
CA ILE A 688 33.48 -12.27 -11.99
C ILE A 688 34.15 -11.92 -13.33
N ASN A 689 34.95 -10.83 -13.39
CA ASN A 689 35.69 -10.40 -14.59
C ASN A 689 36.72 -11.43 -15.06
N PHE A 690 37.11 -12.36 -14.19
CA PHE A 690 38.05 -13.45 -14.46
C PHE A 690 37.36 -14.81 -14.60
N GLY A 691 36.02 -14.84 -14.64
CA GLY A 691 35.23 -16.04 -14.91
C GLY A 691 34.94 -16.92 -13.70
N LEU A 692 35.05 -16.38 -12.48
CA LEU A 692 34.63 -17.06 -11.24
C LEU A 692 33.15 -16.80 -10.94
N LYS A 693 32.49 -17.74 -10.26
CA LYS A 693 31.08 -17.65 -9.83
C LYS A 693 31.02 -17.59 -8.31
N TYR A 694 30.12 -16.78 -7.75
CA TYR A 694 29.84 -16.80 -6.31
C TYR A 694 29.06 -18.06 -5.91
N ASP A 695 29.38 -18.62 -4.74
CA ASP A 695 28.70 -19.75 -4.10
C ASP A 695 28.13 -19.29 -2.76
N ASP A 696 26.80 -19.10 -2.70
CA ASP A 696 26.08 -18.59 -1.52
C ASP A 696 26.16 -19.51 -0.29
N TRP A 697 26.47 -20.80 -0.48
CA TRP A 697 26.61 -21.77 0.62
C TRP A 697 28.02 -21.77 1.21
N ARG A 698 29.02 -21.47 0.38
CA ARG A 698 30.44 -21.38 0.77
C ARG A 698 30.89 -19.96 1.07
N ASP A 699 30.07 -18.97 0.75
CA ASP A 699 30.31 -17.54 0.91
C ASP A 699 31.63 -17.10 0.22
N MET A 700 31.89 -17.68 -0.97
CA MET A 700 33.18 -17.57 -1.65
C MET A 700 33.03 -17.74 -3.18
N TYR A 701 33.89 -17.06 -3.93
CA TYR A 701 34.03 -17.29 -5.38
C TYR A 701 34.72 -18.61 -5.69
N ILE A 702 34.08 -19.43 -6.53
CA ILE A 702 34.56 -20.72 -7.00
C ILE A 702 34.68 -20.75 -8.53
N PRO A 703 35.47 -21.67 -9.12
CA PRO A 703 35.43 -21.91 -10.55
C PRO A 703 34.06 -22.47 -10.96
N PRO A 704 33.52 -22.14 -12.15
CA PRO A 704 32.31 -22.77 -12.66
C PRO A 704 32.57 -24.24 -13.00
N ASP A 705 31.50 -25.06 -13.11
CA ASP A 705 31.56 -26.51 -13.37
C ASP A 705 32.44 -26.93 -14.58
N ARG A 706 32.65 -25.99 -15.52
CA ARG A 706 33.56 -26.12 -16.66
C ARG A 706 34.49 -24.90 -16.71
N PRO A 707 35.59 -24.89 -15.95
CA PRO A 707 36.47 -23.72 -15.85
C PRO A 707 37.29 -23.53 -17.14
N LYS A 708 37.52 -22.27 -17.52
CA LYS A 708 38.51 -21.93 -18.56
C LYS A 708 39.91 -22.22 -18.05
N LYS A 709 40.84 -22.62 -18.94
CA LYS A 709 42.25 -22.84 -18.57
C LYS A 709 42.93 -21.59 -18.01
N GLU A 710 42.55 -20.41 -18.52
CA GLU A 710 42.96 -19.07 -18.08
C GLU A 710 42.82 -18.86 -16.56
N ILE A 711 41.88 -19.54 -15.90
CA ILE A 711 41.60 -19.41 -14.47
C ILE A 711 42.74 -19.99 -13.61
N SER A 712 43.47 -20.99 -14.10
CA SER A 712 44.41 -21.81 -13.32
C SER A 712 45.81 -21.98 -13.95
N ASN A 713 46.13 -21.22 -15.00
CA ASN A 713 47.41 -21.26 -15.71
C ASN A 713 48.33 -20.05 -15.43
N GLY A 714 47.93 -19.14 -14.53
CA GLY A 714 48.63 -17.89 -14.22
C GLY A 714 48.33 -16.71 -15.14
N GLU A 715 47.71 -16.91 -16.30
CA GLU A 715 47.44 -15.86 -17.30
C GLU A 715 46.45 -14.81 -16.79
N ALA A 716 45.37 -15.25 -16.13
CA ALA A 716 44.42 -14.35 -15.48
C ALA A 716 45.03 -13.65 -14.24
N THR A 717 45.96 -14.30 -13.52
CA THR A 717 46.72 -13.69 -12.42
C THR A 717 47.64 -12.58 -12.92
N GLU A 718 48.39 -12.81 -14.01
CA GLU A 718 49.26 -11.79 -14.61
C GLU A 718 48.46 -10.56 -15.08
N LYS A 719 47.30 -10.78 -15.71
CA LYS A 719 46.38 -9.71 -16.10
C LYS A 719 45.90 -8.89 -14.89
N LEU A 720 45.58 -9.56 -13.78
CA LEU A 720 45.13 -8.93 -12.53
C LEU A 720 46.24 -8.09 -11.87
N LEU A 721 47.46 -8.63 -11.78
CA LEU A 721 48.62 -7.90 -11.25
C LEU A 721 48.97 -6.67 -12.11
N ARG A 722 48.79 -6.77 -13.43
CA ARG A 722 48.98 -5.63 -14.33
C ARG A 722 47.94 -4.52 -14.12
N ILE A 723 46.67 -4.86 -13.93
CA ILE A 723 45.61 -3.89 -13.59
C ILE A 723 45.97 -3.11 -12.32
N ILE A 724 46.58 -3.77 -11.33
CA ILE A 724 47.08 -3.11 -10.12
C ILE A 724 48.29 -2.22 -10.42
N ALA A 725 49.27 -2.71 -11.18
CA ALA A 725 50.47 -1.95 -11.53
C ALA A 725 50.17 -0.68 -12.36
N ASP A 726 49.15 -0.75 -13.24
CA ASP A 726 48.70 0.38 -14.05
C ASP A 726 47.79 1.38 -13.27
N SER A 727 47.46 1.09 -11.99
CA SER A 727 46.64 1.96 -11.14
C SER A 727 47.42 3.14 -10.55
N PRO A 728 46.86 4.36 -10.48
CA PRO A 728 47.50 5.52 -9.84
C PRO A 728 47.60 5.39 -8.30
N LEU A 729 47.03 4.33 -7.71
CA LEU A 729 47.26 3.95 -6.31
C LEU A 729 48.57 3.18 -6.11
N CYS A 730 49.14 2.61 -7.18
CA CYS A 730 50.36 1.80 -7.15
C CYS A 730 51.63 2.68 -7.20
N VAL A 731 51.70 3.68 -6.32
CA VAL A 731 52.85 4.59 -6.20
C VAL A 731 53.73 4.12 -5.05
N PRO A 732 55.04 3.88 -5.28
CA PRO A 732 55.97 3.62 -4.20
C PRO A 732 56.20 4.90 -3.39
N VAL A 733 55.92 4.86 -2.10
CA VAL A 733 56.32 5.90 -1.14
C VAL A 733 57.45 5.35 -0.29
N GLU A 734 58.57 6.08 -0.25
CA GLU A 734 59.61 5.87 0.74
C GLU A 734 59.09 6.35 2.10
N ASP A 735 58.99 5.44 3.07
CA ASP A 735 58.88 5.84 4.47
C ASP A 735 60.29 6.04 5.08
N GLU A 736 60.34 6.58 6.30
CA GLU A 736 61.61 6.85 7.01
C GLU A 736 62.45 5.57 7.29
N SER A 737 61.91 4.37 7.04
CA SER A 737 62.63 3.10 7.17
C SER A 737 63.34 2.65 5.88
N GLY A 738 63.12 3.34 4.76
CA GLY A 738 63.74 3.01 3.46
C GLY A 738 63.11 1.79 2.77
N VAL A 739 61.89 1.41 3.17
CA VAL A 739 61.11 0.35 2.53
C VAL A 739 60.06 0.98 1.61
N ALA A 740 60.08 0.64 0.33
CA ALA A 740 59.07 1.08 -0.62
C ALA A 740 57.72 0.43 -0.31
N LYS A 741 56.78 1.19 0.25
CA LYS A 741 55.40 0.75 0.48
C LYS A 741 54.51 1.17 -0.70
N ILE A 742 53.58 0.29 -1.07
CA ILE A 742 52.46 0.59 -1.97
C ILE A 742 51.35 1.24 -1.12
N THR A 743 51.56 2.49 -0.69
CA THR A 743 50.85 3.08 0.46
C THR A 743 49.38 3.43 0.23
N LYS A 744 48.89 3.47 -1.02
CA LYS A 744 47.51 3.86 -1.32
C LYS A 744 46.55 2.71 -1.66
N ILE A 745 47.00 1.45 -1.59
CA ILE A 745 46.14 0.28 -1.88
C ILE A 745 45.68 -0.43 -0.61
N GLU A 746 46.58 -0.65 0.36
CA GLU A 746 46.24 -1.25 1.66
C GLU A 746 45.18 -0.41 2.39
N GLY A 747 44.09 -1.02 2.85
CA GLY A 747 42.98 -0.37 3.56
C GLY A 747 42.11 0.59 2.74
N SER A 748 42.51 0.93 1.51
CA SER A 748 41.91 2.02 0.73
C SER A 748 40.41 1.90 0.46
N ALA A 749 39.87 0.68 0.32
CA ALA A 749 38.43 0.49 0.17
C ALA A 749 37.69 0.54 1.52
N SER A 750 38.31 0.08 2.62
CA SER A 750 37.80 0.28 3.99
C SER A 750 37.68 1.77 4.33
N ASP A 751 38.73 2.55 4.06
CA ASP A 751 38.77 4.00 4.30
C ASP A 751 37.68 4.73 3.51
N LEU A 752 37.50 4.37 2.23
CA LEU A 752 36.44 4.92 1.40
C LEU A 752 35.05 4.55 1.94
N ILE A 753 34.78 3.27 2.25
CA ILE A 753 33.49 2.85 2.83
C ILE A 753 33.20 3.59 4.14
N SER A 754 34.21 3.75 5.01
CA SER A 754 34.09 4.51 6.25
C SER A 754 33.73 5.97 5.97
N LYS A 755 34.47 6.64 5.07
CA LYS A 755 34.20 8.02 4.63
C LYS A 755 32.76 8.19 4.09
N LEU A 756 32.28 7.25 3.27
CA LEU A 756 30.94 7.31 2.70
C LEU A 756 29.85 7.09 3.75
N ARG A 757 30.02 6.14 4.68
CA ARG A 757 29.09 5.93 5.82
C ARG A 757 28.96 7.19 6.68
N HIS A 758 30.06 7.85 7.00
CA HIS A 758 30.04 9.11 7.76
C HIS A 758 29.34 10.23 6.98
N TYR A 759 29.72 10.46 5.72
CA TYR A 759 29.09 11.49 4.88
C TYR A 759 27.57 11.32 4.77
N ILE A 760 27.09 10.09 4.57
CA ILE A 760 25.65 9.82 4.45
C ILE A 760 24.95 10.04 5.79
N THR A 761 25.52 9.57 6.90
CA THR A 761 24.93 9.83 8.23
C THR A 761 24.83 11.33 8.52
N ASP A 762 25.87 12.10 8.17
CA ASP A 762 25.91 13.56 8.33
C ASP A 762 24.93 14.30 7.41
N ASP A 763 24.71 13.83 6.18
CA ASP A 763 23.71 14.37 5.26
C ASP A 763 22.29 14.14 5.80
N TRP A 764 22.03 12.95 6.33
CA TRP A 764 20.75 12.63 6.98
C TRP A 764 20.51 13.49 8.23
N ASN A 765 21.48 13.58 9.14
CA ASN A 765 21.35 14.40 10.36
C ASN A 765 21.13 15.90 10.09
N LYS A 766 21.58 16.43 8.94
CA LYS A 766 21.28 17.80 8.50
C LYS A 766 19.91 17.95 7.85
N SER A 767 19.31 16.85 7.41
CA SER A 767 18.00 16.82 6.73
C SER A 767 16.85 16.54 7.67
N LEU A 768 17.11 15.83 8.78
CA LEU A 768 16.14 15.50 9.81
C LEU A 768 15.78 16.73 10.67
N ILE A 769 14.59 16.73 11.27
CA ILE A 769 14.07 17.84 12.08
C ILE A 769 14.82 18.02 13.40
N ASP A 770 15.24 19.25 13.66
CA ASP A 770 15.64 19.68 14.99
C ASP A 770 14.39 19.91 15.85
N LEU A 771 14.17 19.05 16.86
CA LEU A 771 13.02 19.15 17.77
C LEU A 771 13.21 20.23 18.85
N GLU A 772 14.44 20.72 19.07
CA GLU A 772 14.70 21.87 19.96
C GLU A 772 14.42 23.21 19.26
N ALA A 773 14.19 23.19 17.94
CA ALA A 773 13.90 24.38 17.17
C ALA A 773 12.60 25.07 17.62
N THR A 774 12.61 26.40 17.56
CA THR A 774 11.44 27.25 17.81
C THR A 774 11.17 28.10 16.58
N GLY A 775 9.97 28.02 16.01
CA GLY A 775 9.63 28.68 14.75
C GLY A 775 8.15 28.58 14.41
N GLU A 776 7.76 29.12 13.25
CA GLU A 776 6.39 29.04 12.75
C GLU A 776 6.01 27.59 12.46
N GLY A 777 4.92 27.11 13.06
CA GLY A 777 4.45 25.72 12.95
C GLY A 777 5.13 24.71 13.89
N ILE A 778 5.88 25.16 14.92
CA ILE A 778 6.44 24.29 15.97
C ILE A 778 6.08 24.86 17.35
N GLU A 779 5.34 24.10 18.15
CA GLU A 779 4.87 24.46 19.49
C GLU A 779 5.43 23.50 20.55
N HIS A 780 5.91 24.04 21.66
CA HIS A 780 6.43 23.26 22.79
C HIS A 780 5.42 23.27 23.93
N LEU A 781 4.94 22.09 24.31
CA LEU A 781 3.87 21.82 25.27
C LEU A 781 4.35 20.82 26.33
N THR A 782 3.56 20.65 27.39
CA THR A 782 3.90 19.70 28.47
C THR A 782 2.63 19.06 29.02
N ILE A 783 2.65 17.74 29.19
CA ILE A 783 1.59 16.99 29.88
C ILE A 783 2.01 16.85 31.35
N GLU A 784 1.31 17.56 32.24
CA GLU A 784 1.43 17.38 33.68
C GLU A 784 0.42 16.32 34.17
N GLU A 785 0.90 15.09 34.39
CA GLU A 785 0.14 14.05 35.10
C GLU A 785 0.56 13.94 36.57
N GLY A 786 -0.14 13.09 37.35
CA GLY A 786 -0.01 13.00 38.81
C GLY A 786 1.42 12.80 39.33
N SER A 787 1.65 13.22 40.58
CA SER A 787 2.97 13.49 41.18
C SER A 787 3.99 12.34 41.28
N SER A 788 3.74 11.17 40.68
CA SER A 788 4.65 10.03 40.61
C SER A 788 5.27 9.80 39.22
N ASP A 789 4.64 10.29 38.15
CA ASP A 789 4.85 9.70 36.80
C ASP A 789 5.62 10.60 35.83
N GLY A 790 6.07 11.77 36.31
CA GLY A 790 6.84 12.75 35.54
C GLY A 790 6.00 13.56 34.55
N ALA A 791 6.48 14.76 34.23
CA ALA A 791 5.94 15.55 33.12
C ALA A 791 6.48 15.00 31.79
N ILE A 792 5.66 15.01 30.74
CA ILE A 792 6.06 14.59 29.38
C ILE A 792 6.13 15.84 28.50
N GLU A 793 7.28 16.07 27.88
CA GLU A 793 7.48 17.12 26.88
C GLU A 793 6.80 16.73 25.56
N VAL A 794 6.10 17.68 24.93
CA VAL A 794 5.38 17.46 23.67
C VAL A 794 5.77 18.56 22.68
N VAL A 795 6.32 18.18 21.53
CA VAL A 795 6.62 19.08 20.40
C VAL A 795 5.52 18.91 19.36
N LYS A 796 4.58 19.85 19.29
CA LYS A 796 3.49 19.83 18.32
C LYS A 796 3.93 20.51 17.01
N LEU A 797 3.73 19.82 15.89
CA LEU A 797 4.00 20.31 14.55
C LEU A 797 2.69 20.77 13.89
N THR A 798 2.54 22.07 13.68
CA THR A 798 1.38 22.74 13.08
C THR A 798 1.72 23.28 11.69
N GLY A 799 2.17 22.38 10.81
CA GLY A 799 2.46 22.69 9.40
C GLY A 799 3.89 23.12 9.08
N ALA A 800 4.85 23.02 10.01
CA ALA A 800 6.27 23.21 9.71
C ALA A 800 6.80 22.13 8.73
N PRO A 801 7.76 22.44 7.83
CA PRO A 801 8.42 21.41 7.03
C PRO A 801 9.27 20.50 7.94
N PHE A 802 9.31 19.20 7.65
CA PHE A 802 10.09 18.26 8.46
C PHE A 802 10.56 17.05 7.66
N LYS A 803 11.63 16.40 8.14
CA LYS A 803 11.89 14.99 7.85
C LYS A 803 12.20 14.28 9.15
N MET A 804 11.69 13.07 9.33
CA MET A 804 12.00 12.22 10.48
C MET A 804 11.92 10.75 10.08
N LEU A 805 12.61 9.88 10.82
CA LEU A 805 12.47 8.43 10.67
C LEU A 805 11.37 7.94 11.62
N SER A 806 10.38 7.23 11.08
CA SER A 806 9.25 6.66 11.82
C SER A 806 9.29 5.13 11.76
N HIS A 807 9.33 4.49 12.92
CA HIS A 807 9.27 3.04 13.07
C HIS A 807 7.95 2.64 13.71
N THR A 808 7.10 1.98 12.94
CA THR A 808 5.82 1.47 13.45
C THR A 808 6.05 0.14 14.16
N ILE A 809 5.70 0.09 15.46
CA ILE A 809 5.59 -1.19 16.17
C ILE A 809 4.34 -1.88 15.61
N TYR A 810 4.52 -2.81 14.66
CA TYR A 810 3.43 -3.39 13.86
C TYR A 810 3.11 -4.85 14.20
N GLY A 811 1.82 -5.21 14.15
CA GLY A 811 1.30 -6.47 14.71
C GLY A 811 1.04 -7.63 13.77
N GLN A 812 0.79 -7.45 12.46
CA GLN A 812 0.15 -8.52 11.67
C GLN A 812 1.09 -9.49 10.91
N TYR A 813 2.24 -9.05 10.38
CA TYR A 813 2.89 -9.81 9.27
C TYR A 813 4.18 -10.59 9.59
N ILE A 814 4.98 -10.20 10.60
CA ILE A 814 6.33 -10.79 10.76
C ILE A 814 6.57 -11.39 12.16
N ASN A 815 6.04 -10.80 13.24
CA ASN A 815 6.14 -11.38 14.59
C ASN A 815 5.07 -10.80 15.57
N PRO A 816 3.80 -11.24 15.51
CA PRO A 816 2.72 -10.72 16.36
C PRO A 816 3.00 -10.86 17.87
N ASP A 817 3.76 -11.89 18.24
CA ASP A 817 4.07 -12.23 19.62
C ASP A 817 4.99 -11.15 20.25
N VAL A 818 6.00 -10.68 19.50
CA VAL A 818 6.90 -9.58 19.90
C VAL A 818 6.17 -8.24 19.98
N TYR A 819 5.23 -7.97 19.05
CA TYR A 819 4.37 -6.78 19.10
C TYR A 819 3.57 -6.70 20.40
N ARG A 820 2.84 -7.78 20.73
CA ARG A 820 2.04 -7.90 21.97
C ARG A 820 2.91 -7.73 23.22
N ALA A 821 4.12 -8.31 23.19
CA ALA A 821 5.06 -8.21 24.28
C ALA A 821 5.60 -6.78 24.46
N LEU A 822 6.00 -6.09 23.38
CA LEU A 822 6.46 -4.69 23.42
C LEU A 822 5.40 -3.74 23.99
N LEU A 823 4.13 -3.84 23.55
CA LEU A 823 3.05 -3.02 24.11
C LEU A 823 2.88 -3.25 25.62
N LYS A 824 3.06 -4.49 26.08
CA LYS A 824 3.01 -4.83 27.51
C LYS A 824 4.23 -4.33 28.29
N ASP A 825 5.43 -4.40 27.71
CA ASP A 825 6.69 -4.00 28.34
C ASP A 825 7.66 -3.38 27.31
N PRO A 826 7.84 -2.05 27.30
CA PRO A 826 8.74 -1.35 26.38
C PRO A 826 10.21 -1.79 26.51
N SER A 827 10.61 -2.37 27.65
CA SER A 827 12.00 -2.83 27.86
C SER A 827 12.41 -3.96 26.92
N ILE A 828 11.43 -4.63 26.32
CA ILE A 828 11.64 -5.65 25.28
C ILE A 828 12.35 -5.08 24.05
N TRP A 829 12.28 -3.77 23.79
CA TRP A 829 13.06 -3.07 22.76
C TRP A 829 14.58 -3.27 22.89
N ASN A 830 15.07 -3.50 24.11
CA ASN A 830 16.49 -3.73 24.39
C ASN A 830 16.87 -5.23 24.39
N THR A 831 15.96 -6.12 23.97
CA THR A 831 16.22 -7.57 23.78
C THR A 831 16.56 -7.91 22.34
N ALA A 832 17.17 -9.07 22.09
CA ALA A 832 17.49 -9.53 20.73
C ALA A 832 16.26 -9.87 19.86
N GLN A 833 15.12 -10.24 20.45
CA GLN A 833 13.86 -10.40 19.69
C GLN A 833 13.24 -9.03 19.37
N GLY A 834 13.30 -8.12 20.34
CA GLY A 834 13.25 -6.68 20.11
C GLY A 834 14.42 -6.12 19.30
N SER A 835 15.14 -6.91 18.49
CA SER A 835 16.03 -6.43 17.41
C SER A 835 15.58 -6.88 16.00
N ALA A 836 14.59 -7.77 15.87
CA ALA A 836 14.18 -8.40 14.60
C ALA A 836 12.98 -7.74 13.87
N THR A 837 12.48 -6.61 14.37
CA THR A 837 11.38 -5.82 13.79
C THR A 837 11.89 -4.39 13.54
N ILE A 838 12.56 -4.12 12.41
CA ILE A 838 13.26 -2.83 12.17
C ILE A 838 12.98 -2.20 10.79
N SER A 839 11.80 -2.45 10.21
CA SER A 839 11.26 -1.61 9.14
C SER A 839 11.04 -0.20 9.69
N THR A 840 11.83 0.78 9.25
CA THR A 840 11.77 2.18 9.68
C THR A 840 11.75 3.05 8.44
N SER A 841 10.85 4.02 8.35
CA SER A 841 10.61 4.75 7.09
C SER A 841 10.84 6.24 7.25
N CYS A 842 11.35 6.88 6.21
CA CYS A 842 11.57 8.33 6.21
C CYS A 842 10.25 9.04 5.86
N ILE A 843 9.71 9.84 6.77
CA ILE A 843 8.49 10.62 6.55
C ILE A 843 8.80 12.11 6.46
N ASP A 844 8.02 12.83 5.66
CA ASP A 844 8.10 14.28 5.46
C ASP A 844 6.69 14.93 5.51
N GLU A 845 6.59 16.25 5.35
CA GLU A 845 5.30 16.96 5.37
C GLU A 845 4.26 16.52 4.30
N LYS A 846 4.66 15.77 3.26
CA LYS A 846 3.76 15.22 2.21
C LYS A 846 3.45 13.73 2.42
N HIS A 847 4.29 13.06 3.20
CA HIS A 847 4.30 11.62 3.42
C HIS A 847 4.16 11.25 4.89
N TYR A 848 3.75 12.20 5.73
CA TYR A 848 3.58 12.06 7.18
C TYR A 848 2.65 10.89 7.55
N SER A 849 1.66 10.60 6.71
CA SER A 849 0.71 9.51 6.93
C SER A 849 1.16 8.14 6.43
N ASN A 850 2.37 8.01 5.87
CA ASN A 850 2.93 6.70 5.53
C ASN A 850 3.04 5.85 6.83
N TYR A 851 2.59 4.59 6.77
CA TYR A 851 2.46 3.66 7.90
C TYR A 851 1.45 4.00 9.01
N LEU A 852 0.74 5.14 8.98
CA LEU A 852 -0.38 5.41 9.92
C LEU A 852 -1.64 4.59 9.66
N ARG A 853 -1.66 3.82 8.59
CA ARG A 853 -2.89 3.32 7.99
C ARG A 853 -2.86 1.80 7.82
N VAL A 854 -2.25 1.07 8.76
CA VAL A 854 -2.14 -0.39 8.64
C VAL A 854 -2.62 -1.08 9.92
N GLY A 855 -3.74 -1.79 9.79
CA GLY A 855 -4.07 -3.04 10.51
C GLY A 855 -4.11 -3.04 12.04
N SER A 856 -4.03 -1.89 12.70
CA SER A 856 -3.98 -1.74 14.16
C SER A 856 -4.82 -0.55 14.58
N ASP A 857 -5.66 -0.75 15.61
CA ASP A 857 -6.42 0.31 16.28
C ASP A 857 -5.47 1.45 16.70
N GLU A 858 -5.78 2.67 16.30
CA GLU A 858 -5.00 3.88 16.58
C GLU A 858 -4.78 4.10 18.08
N ALA A 859 -5.76 3.71 18.91
CA ALA A 859 -5.65 3.78 20.37
C ALA A 859 -4.59 2.81 20.94
N SER A 860 -4.23 1.77 20.20
CA SER A 860 -3.23 0.77 20.60
C SER A 860 -1.82 1.00 20.03
N ARG A 861 -1.72 1.78 18.94
CA ARG A 861 -0.50 1.92 18.14
C ARG A 861 0.57 2.77 18.83
N VAL A 862 1.84 2.42 18.59
CA VAL A 862 3.01 3.19 19.01
C VAL A 862 3.95 3.36 17.82
N LEU A 863 4.35 4.61 17.57
CA LEU A 863 5.30 4.99 16.53
C LEU A 863 6.56 5.54 17.21
N LEU A 864 7.71 4.99 16.84
CA LEU A 864 9.00 5.40 17.39
C LEU A 864 9.73 6.30 16.40
N GLY A 865 10.11 7.49 16.87
CA GLY A 865 10.74 8.52 16.08
C GLY A 865 12.26 8.58 16.27
N PHE A 866 12.97 8.84 15.16
CA PHE A 866 14.38 9.16 15.17
C PHE A 866 14.63 10.41 14.31
N ASN A 867 15.11 11.46 14.97
CA ASN A 867 15.55 12.70 14.33
C ASN A 867 17.08 12.88 14.36
N HIS A 868 17.81 11.94 14.97
CA HIS A 868 19.27 11.90 14.97
C HIS A 868 19.79 10.46 14.84
N ILE A 869 20.88 10.28 14.10
CA ILE A 869 21.52 9.00 13.82
C ILE A 869 23.02 9.10 14.11
N GLN A 870 23.55 8.23 14.96
CA GLN A 870 25.00 8.18 15.20
C GLN A 870 25.78 7.64 13.99
N PRO A 871 27.08 7.98 13.82
CA PRO A 871 27.91 7.48 12.72
C PRO A 871 27.85 5.95 12.55
N GLY A 872 27.57 5.50 11.33
CA GLY A 872 27.41 4.07 11.03
C GLY A 872 26.10 3.45 11.52
N GLY A 873 25.17 4.26 12.05
CA GLY A 873 23.85 3.82 12.53
C GLY A 873 22.88 3.43 11.42
N ILE A 874 23.14 3.80 10.15
CA ILE A 874 22.36 3.31 9.00
C ILE A 874 23.08 2.10 8.41
N VAL A 875 22.38 0.96 8.35
CA VAL A 875 22.93 -0.32 7.91
C VAL A 875 22.34 -0.85 6.59
N ALA A 876 21.21 -0.33 6.12
CA ALA A 876 20.71 -0.57 4.75
C ALA A 876 19.58 0.41 4.40
N MET A 877 19.18 0.49 3.12
CA MET A 877 18.06 1.32 2.62
C MET A 877 17.31 0.62 1.47
N ALA A 878 16.00 0.87 1.34
CA ALA A 878 15.17 0.42 0.21
C ALA A 878 13.97 1.37 -0.02
N PRO A 879 13.85 2.07 -1.16
CA PRO A 879 12.73 2.99 -1.46
C PRO A 879 11.43 2.29 -1.90
N ASN A 880 11.27 0.99 -1.61
CA ASN A 880 10.21 0.14 -2.15
C ASN A 880 9.57 -0.81 -1.12
N ASP A 881 10.37 -1.75 -0.60
CA ASP A 881 10.04 -2.79 0.40
C ASP A 881 11.34 -3.53 0.78
N GLY A 882 11.56 -3.78 2.06
CA GLY A 882 12.75 -4.38 2.63
C GLY A 882 12.68 -4.53 4.15
N TYR A 883 12.83 -5.77 4.62
CA TYR A 883 13.01 -6.07 6.04
C TYR A 883 14.45 -6.54 6.32
N LEU A 884 15.00 -6.12 7.46
CA LEU A 884 16.19 -6.75 8.01
C LEU A 884 15.78 -7.95 8.86
N ARG A 885 16.05 -9.14 8.34
CA ARG A 885 16.02 -10.36 9.14
C ARG A 885 17.15 -10.29 10.17
N GLY A 886 16.93 -10.77 11.38
CA GLY A 886 17.89 -10.70 12.50
C GLY A 886 19.14 -11.60 12.37
N SER A 887 19.79 -11.63 11.21
CA SER A 887 21.07 -12.29 10.92
C SER A 887 21.83 -11.47 9.88
N LEU A 888 23.09 -11.81 9.55
CA LEU A 888 23.95 -11.05 8.63
C LEU A 888 23.48 -11.00 7.15
N LYS A 889 22.20 -11.29 6.87
CA LYS A 889 21.60 -11.16 5.55
C LYS A 889 20.69 -9.93 5.48
N THR A 890 21.16 -8.91 4.78
CA THR A 890 20.33 -7.81 4.27
C THR A 890 19.43 -8.34 3.14
N GLU A 891 18.25 -8.87 3.48
CA GLU A 891 17.19 -9.25 2.52
C GLU A 891 16.32 -8.04 2.11
N MET A 892 16.87 -6.82 2.16
CA MET A 892 16.24 -5.61 1.60
C MET A 892 16.51 -5.53 0.09
N GLY A 893 15.47 -5.26 -0.71
CA GLY A 893 15.57 -5.19 -2.16
C GLY A 893 16.57 -4.14 -2.61
N GLY A 894 17.71 -4.57 -3.14
CA GLY A 894 18.94 -3.78 -3.21
C GLY A 894 18.79 -2.42 -3.89
N VAL A 895 18.83 -1.36 -3.09
CA VAL A 895 19.05 0.02 -3.53
C VAL A 895 20.18 0.63 -2.70
N GLU A 896 20.96 1.48 -3.35
CA GLU A 896 22.17 2.04 -2.79
C GLU A 896 21.89 3.02 -1.64
N PHE A 897 22.76 3.01 -0.62
CA PHE A 897 22.92 4.09 0.35
C PHE A 897 23.03 5.44 -0.36
N ASN A 898 22.20 6.39 0.06
CA ASN A 898 22.10 7.71 -0.55
C ASN A 898 21.78 8.78 0.50
N THR A 899 21.92 10.03 0.07
CA THR A 899 21.45 11.25 0.73
C THR A 899 19.95 11.17 1.03
N CYS A 900 19.49 11.87 2.07
CA CYS A 900 18.10 11.80 2.53
C CYS A 900 17.12 12.23 1.43
N ASP A 901 17.38 13.38 0.80
CA ASP A 901 16.63 13.87 -0.36
C ASP A 901 16.69 12.90 -1.56
N GLY A 902 17.84 12.23 -1.76
CA GLY A 902 18.01 11.25 -2.83
C GLY A 902 17.16 10.00 -2.65
N LEU A 903 16.94 9.56 -1.40
CA LEU A 903 15.99 8.48 -1.10
C LEU A 903 14.54 8.93 -1.35
N MET A 904 14.14 10.08 -0.81
CA MET A 904 12.77 10.62 -0.97
C MET A 904 12.41 10.87 -2.43
N HIS A 905 13.34 11.44 -3.22
CA HIS A 905 13.14 11.66 -4.65
C HIS A 905 13.04 10.35 -5.45
N ARG A 906 13.82 9.30 -5.10
CA ARG A 906 13.67 7.97 -5.74
C ARG A 906 12.33 7.32 -5.38
N PHE A 907 11.87 7.47 -4.13
CA PHE A 907 10.54 7.03 -3.69
C PHE A 907 9.42 7.73 -4.47
N ASP A 908 9.46 9.06 -4.62
CA ASP A 908 8.51 9.84 -5.43
C ASP A 908 8.45 9.37 -6.89
N GLN A 909 9.58 9.00 -7.49
CA GLN A 909 9.63 8.48 -8.86
C GLN A 909 8.98 7.09 -8.98
N VAL A 910 9.27 6.17 -8.06
CA VAL A 910 8.69 4.81 -8.08
C VAL A 910 7.17 4.86 -7.86
N LYS A 911 6.70 5.71 -6.94
CA LYS A 911 5.28 5.95 -6.65
C LYS A 911 4.49 6.37 -7.90
N ARG A 912 5.09 7.16 -8.80
CA ARG A 912 4.48 7.57 -10.09
C ARG A 912 4.42 6.46 -11.14
N LEU A 913 5.32 5.47 -11.08
CA LEU A 913 5.40 4.38 -12.05
C LEU A 913 4.54 3.16 -11.68
N HIS A 914 4.30 2.93 -10.38
CA HIS A 914 3.59 1.75 -9.87
C HIS A 914 2.67 2.08 -8.67
N SER A 915 1.56 2.77 -8.94
CA SER A 915 0.75 3.54 -7.98
C SER A 915 -0.01 2.79 -6.87
N LYS A 916 0.09 1.46 -6.76
CA LYS A 916 -0.55 0.68 -5.66
C LYS A 916 0.38 -0.25 -4.86
N TYR A 917 1.61 -0.48 -5.29
CA TYR A 917 2.42 -1.59 -4.74
C TYR A 917 3.66 -1.17 -3.92
N TYR A 918 4.17 0.05 -4.10
CA TYR A 918 5.42 0.51 -3.48
C TYR A 918 5.21 1.83 -2.72
N SER A 919 4.72 1.70 -1.48
CA SER A 919 4.37 2.79 -0.57
C SER A 919 5.35 2.96 0.60
N TYR A 920 6.50 2.28 0.54
CA TYR A 920 7.44 2.15 1.65
C TYR A 920 8.83 2.66 1.25
N ASN A 921 9.54 3.32 2.16
CA ASN A 921 10.89 3.84 1.96
C ASN A 921 11.78 3.53 3.16
N GLU A 922 12.08 2.25 3.30
CA GLU A 922 12.64 1.65 4.50
C GLU A 922 14.15 1.88 4.64
N VAL A 923 14.55 2.02 5.90
CA VAL A 923 15.89 2.37 6.37
C VAL A 923 16.21 1.47 7.55
N GLY A 924 17.28 0.69 7.41
CA GLY A 924 17.77 -0.18 8.46
C GLY A 924 18.60 0.60 9.47
N LEU A 925 18.17 0.63 10.73
CA LEU A 925 18.86 1.36 11.80
C LEU A 925 19.50 0.42 12.83
N SER A 926 20.66 0.81 13.35
CA SER A 926 21.44 0.09 14.35
C SER A 926 22.07 1.05 15.37
N ARG A 927 22.30 0.55 16.59
CA ARG A 927 23.13 1.21 17.60
C ARG A 927 24.54 0.65 17.55
N MET A 928 25.49 1.53 17.23
CA MET A 928 26.93 1.29 17.32
C MET A 928 27.43 1.94 18.62
N SER A 929 27.62 1.13 19.66
CA SER A 929 28.19 1.56 20.94
C SER A 929 29.71 1.64 20.86
N SER A 930 30.29 2.70 21.43
CA SER A 930 31.72 2.80 21.72
C SER A 930 32.07 2.48 23.18
N GLU A 931 31.07 2.26 24.04
CA GLU A 931 31.29 1.90 25.44
C GLU A 931 31.45 0.38 25.61
N PRO A 932 32.50 -0.12 26.29
CA PRO A 932 32.76 -1.54 26.52
C PRO A 932 31.61 -2.37 27.10
N GLU A 933 30.72 -1.74 27.89
CA GLU A 933 29.64 -2.44 28.61
C GLU A 933 28.27 -2.29 27.93
N ALA A 934 28.11 -1.34 27.00
CA ALA A 934 26.85 -1.11 26.31
C ALA A 934 26.79 -1.91 24.99
N ARG A 935 25.80 -2.79 24.89
CA ARG A 935 25.62 -3.68 23.73
C ARG A 935 25.26 -2.90 22.47
N ASN A 936 25.93 -3.19 21.36
CA ASN A 936 25.37 -2.96 20.02
C ASN A 936 23.94 -3.56 19.94
N GLY A 937 23.01 -2.87 19.29
CA GLY A 937 21.58 -3.21 19.37
C GLY A 937 20.70 -2.28 18.56
N ARG A 938 19.45 -2.03 18.99
CA ARG A 938 18.61 -1.00 18.35
C ARG A 938 19.04 0.41 18.73
N LEU A 939 19.01 1.30 17.75
CA LEU A 939 18.97 2.74 18.00
C LEU A 939 17.82 3.02 18.98
N GLN A 940 18.05 3.87 19.99
CA GLN A 940 16.97 4.27 20.89
C GLN A 940 16.14 5.36 20.18
N PRO A 941 14.80 5.35 20.32
CA PRO A 941 13.99 6.45 19.80
C PRO A 941 14.42 7.76 20.46
N SER A 942 14.55 8.82 19.67
CA SER A 942 14.78 10.17 20.21
C SER A 942 13.46 10.91 20.47
N HIS A 943 12.34 10.40 19.97
CA HIS A 943 10.98 10.86 20.28
C HIS A 943 9.95 9.75 20.03
N ILE A 944 8.73 9.92 20.51
CA ILE A 944 7.56 9.10 20.16
C ILE A 944 6.69 9.92 19.19
N ILE A 945 6.21 9.33 18.10
CA ILE A 945 5.35 10.03 17.14
C ILE A 945 3.89 9.75 17.46
N VAL A 946 3.06 10.80 17.49
CA VAL A 946 1.61 10.72 17.63
C VAL A 946 0.98 11.65 16.58
N HIS A 947 -0.17 11.25 16.06
CA HIS A 947 -0.97 12.04 15.14
C HIS A 947 -2.24 12.50 15.83
N GLY A 948 -2.57 13.78 15.73
CA GLY A 948 -3.67 14.37 16.47
C GLY A 948 -3.63 15.90 16.51
N SER A 949 -4.76 16.49 16.87
CA SER A 949 -4.99 17.92 16.98
C SER A 949 -4.68 18.49 18.38
N SER A 950 -4.82 17.66 19.41
CA SER A 950 -4.68 18.02 20.83
C SER A 950 -3.75 17.05 21.56
N THR A 951 -3.22 17.47 22.71
CA THR A 951 -2.55 16.56 23.66
C THR A 951 -3.50 15.48 24.20
N ASP A 952 -4.81 15.69 24.11
CA ASP A 952 -5.84 14.70 24.49
C ASP A 952 -5.87 13.49 23.55
N ASP A 953 -5.37 13.63 22.31
CA ASP A 953 -5.31 12.57 21.30
C ASP A 953 -4.13 11.59 21.56
N ILE A 954 -3.26 11.90 22.54
CA ILE A 954 -2.08 11.10 22.89
C ILE A 954 -2.49 9.87 23.71
N ASN A 955 -2.45 8.70 23.06
CA ASN A 955 -2.80 7.42 23.70
C ASN A 955 -1.82 7.01 24.84
N GLU A 956 -2.32 6.19 25.78
CA GLU A 956 -1.57 5.76 26.97
C GLU A 956 -0.34 4.91 26.67
N ASN A 957 -0.34 4.15 25.57
CA ASN A 957 0.84 3.39 25.16
C ASN A 957 1.96 4.35 24.73
N SER A 958 1.65 5.41 23.98
CA SER A 958 2.62 6.44 23.58
C SER A 958 3.21 7.17 24.79
N LYS A 959 2.39 7.56 25.78
CA LYS A 959 2.87 8.13 27.06
C LYS A 959 3.80 7.16 27.81
N LYS A 960 3.41 5.88 27.90
CA LYS A 960 4.19 4.82 28.55
C LYS A 960 5.55 4.60 27.88
N PHE A 961 5.60 4.62 26.56
CA PHE A 961 6.84 4.51 25.81
C PHE A 961 7.72 5.76 25.96
N ALA A 962 7.15 6.97 25.88
CA ALA A 962 7.85 8.23 26.11
C ALA A 962 8.54 8.24 27.49
N ARG A 963 7.82 7.85 28.55
CA ARG A 963 8.35 7.69 29.91
C ARG A 963 9.48 6.66 30.01
N TYR A 964 9.34 5.50 29.37
CA TYR A 964 10.35 4.45 29.44
C TYR A 964 11.67 4.86 28.77
N PHE A 965 11.61 5.53 27.62
CA PHE A 965 12.79 6.00 26.91
C PHE A 965 13.32 7.35 27.40
N GLY A 966 12.53 8.10 28.18
CA GLY A 966 12.86 9.47 28.58
C GLY A 966 12.86 10.44 27.39
N ALA A 967 11.97 10.20 26.41
CA ALA A 967 11.93 10.89 25.13
C ALA A 967 10.66 11.74 24.98
N PRO A 968 10.71 12.91 24.33
CA PRO A 968 9.53 13.75 24.06
C PRO A 968 8.55 13.08 23.09
N ILE A 969 7.31 13.56 23.07
CA ILE A 969 6.31 13.18 22.07
C ILE A 969 6.26 14.24 20.97
N THR A 970 6.40 13.83 19.71
CA THR A 970 6.11 14.68 18.55
C THR A 970 4.67 14.48 18.13
N LEU A 971 3.85 15.52 18.24
CA LEU A 971 2.43 15.51 17.87
C LEU A 971 2.24 16.17 16.51
N ILE A 972 1.87 15.40 15.48
CA ILE A 972 1.67 15.89 14.12
C ILE A 972 0.19 16.26 13.92
N ASP A 973 -0.05 17.54 13.59
CA ASP A 973 -1.40 18.07 13.37
C ASP A 973 -1.90 17.74 11.95
N ASP A 974 -2.45 16.54 11.81
CA ASP A 974 -2.91 15.98 10.53
C ASP A 974 -3.90 16.88 9.78
N GLU A 975 -4.76 17.62 10.49
CA GLU A 975 -5.71 18.54 9.86
C GLU A 975 -4.98 19.74 9.25
N THR A 976 -3.97 20.27 9.94
CA THR A 976 -3.15 21.38 9.45
C THR A 976 -2.27 20.99 8.26
N TYR A 977 -1.62 19.82 8.30
CA TYR A 977 -0.86 19.31 7.15
C TYR A 977 -1.77 19.00 5.95
N ARG A 978 -2.91 18.34 6.18
CA ARG A 978 -3.91 18.09 5.12
C ARG A 978 -4.39 19.38 4.47
N LYS A 979 -4.77 20.39 5.25
CA LYS A 979 -5.17 21.72 4.72
C LYS A 979 -4.04 22.41 3.96
N LYS A 980 -2.79 22.25 4.39
CA LYS A 980 -1.63 22.90 3.75
C LYS A 980 -1.23 22.27 2.42
N TYR A 981 -1.45 20.97 2.23
CA TYR A 981 -0.96 20.23 1.06
C TYR A 981 -2.06 19.63 0.15
N ASN A 982 -3.32 19.60 0.58
CA ASN A 982 -4.48 19.19 -0.24
C ASN A 982 -5.40 20.39 -0.59
N ALA A 983 -4.87 21.62 -0.67
CA ALA A 983 -5.65 22.83 -0.93
C ALA A 983 -6.10 23.03 -2.39
N ASP A 984 -5.71 22.15 -3.32
CA ASP A 984 -5.93 22.28 -4.76
C ASP A 984 -6.68 21.05 -5.35
N GLN A 985 -7.71 20.55 -4.66
CA GLN A 985 -8.71 19.59 -5.19
C GLN A 985 -10.12 19.88 -4.62
N ASP A 986 -10.57 21.12 -4.81
CA ASP A 986 -12.00 21.48 -4.84
C ASP A 986 -12.52 21.40 -6.29
#